data_AF-A0A523QAE1-F1
#
_entry.id   AF-A0A523QAE1-F1
#
_cell.length_a   1.000
_cell.length_b   1.000
_cell.length_c   1.000
_cell.angle_alpha   90.00
_cell.angle_beta   90.00
_cell.angle_gamma   90.00
#
_symmetry.space_group_name_H-M   'P 1'
#
loop_
_entity.id
_entity.type
_entity.pdbx_description
1 polymer ?
#
loop_
_entity_poly.entity_id
_entity_poly.type
_entity_poly.pdbx_seq_one_letter_code
_entity_poly.pdbx_strand_id
1 'polypeptide(L)'
;MSSIALPCTLMRAGTSRGPFFLKDWLPEDEAVRNEVLIGAIGASDLLQVDGVGGGSTLTSKVAIVSLSSQPDCHLDYLFAQVGVGQCSVDTRPNCGNMLSGVVPFALEQGLVQAQDGETTLRVFNVNTRSRIDVTVQTPGGRLTYEGQTSLDGVAGSAAPIRLNFLDAWGAVTGSLFPTGRRIDVIDGVEVSCIDAAMPLMLIRAADLGLTGRESPSALDGHPGLLARIESLRCQAGAMMGLGDVSTSVIPKPVLASPGDDALSITSRYFTPRRCHASHAVTGAIGVATAFALPGTVASSAQALSGACRVGVLHPQGRIDIDVLVHGHGEGASIERAALVRTARKIFHGELHVPGYVFSQPLEGDSPMKTRWTTALAAAAVMASAPAAMAFPTKTITLVVPTAAGGGNDAMARTIAQKLGPLLGQTIIIDNRAGANGSIASEYVARATPDGHTLMFGYIATHAMNPALQKLRYDPVADFEPIGLVGYSPTLMVSHAATPIKDVKDLVAQLKAKPDRYTYASAGNGTAPHYAAELFKLNAGVVMLGVPYKGSAPAISDTIGGQTQVMFPSFFTALPHVRSGKLKALAVAGPKRSALLPDVPTLKEAGVDGVDVQQWYGVFAPAKTPKPIIDQINKALNQVLNDKEIIKKIEDHGADVESSSPEQFGALVKAELAKWKGVVQKAKLTAD
;
A
#
# COMPACT_ATOMS: atom_id res chain seq x y z
N MET A 1 1.09 16.64 -23.11
CA MET A 1 0.35 16.15 -24.31
C MET A 1 -1.15 16.32 -24.08
N SER A 2 -1.98 16.34 -25.13
CA SER A 2 -3.44 16.24 -24.99
C SER A 2 -3.84 14.85 -24.47
N SER A 3 -5.11 14.67 -24.07
CA SER A 3 -5.65 13.33 -23.75
C SER A 3 -5.43 12.37 -24.91
N ILE A 4 -5.09 11.12 -24.59
CA ILE A 4 -4.97 10.05 -25.58
C ILE A 4 -6.07 9.02 -25.38
N ALA A 5 -6.48 8.39 -26.47
CA ALA A 5 -7.39 7.25 -26.47
C ALA A 5 -6.64 6.08 -27.09
N LEU A 6 -6.61 4.94 -26.40
CA LEU A 6 -5.92 3.75 -26.88
C LEU A 6 -6.76 2.48 -26.70
N PRO A 7 -6.67 1.49 -27.60
CA PRO A 7 -7.31 0.20 -27.38
C PRO A 7 -6.77 -0.48 -26.11
N CYS A 8 -7.66 -1.16 -25.38
CA CYS A 8 -7.34 -1.81 -24.12
C CYS A 8 -8.18 -3.07 -23.93
N THR A 9 -7.53 -4.17 -23.56
CA THR A 9 -8.22 -5.37 -23.07
C THR A 9 -7.91 -5.58 -21.60
N LEU A 10 -8.91 -5.45 -20.72
CA LEU A 10 -8.77 -5.78 -19.31
C LEU A 10 -9.00 -7.27 -19.11
N MET A 11 -8.02 -7.97 -18.51
CA MET A 11 -8.12 -9.42 -18.29
C MET A 11 -7.85 -9.78 -16.84
N ARG A 12 -8.50 -10.84 -16.38
CA ARG A 12 -8.00 -11.66 -15.26
C ARG A 12 -7.02 -12.66 -15.86
N ALA A 13 -5.83 -12.76 -15.30
CA ALA A 13 -4.80 -13.72 -15.68
C ALA A 13 -4.21 -14.33 -14.40
N GLY A 14 -4.48 -15.62 -14.18
CA GLY A 14 -4.28 -16.27 -12.89
C GLY A 14 -5.10 -15.60 -11.79
N THR A 15 -4.44 -15.30 -10.67
CA THR A 15 -4.98 -14.55 -9.52
C THR A 15 -4.68 -13.04 -9.60
N SER A 16 -4.36 -12.53 -10.79
CA SER A 16 -4.06 -11.11 -11.03
C SER A 16 -4.98 -10.52 -12.09
N ARG A 17 -5.09 -9.19 -12.11
CA ARG A 17 -5.89 -8.44 -13.09
C ARG A 17 -5.12 -7.21 -13.57
N GLY A 18 -5.24 -6.91 -14.85
CA GLY A 18 -4.61 -5.73 -15.44
C GLY A 18 -4.97 -5.54 -16.90
N PRO A 19 -4.77 -4.33 -17.45
CA PRO A 19 -4.89 -4.08 -18.88
C PRO A 19 -3.75 -4.75 -19.66
N PHE A 20 -4.12 -5.21 -20.85
CA PHE A 20 -3.24 -5.76 -21.88
C PHE A 20 -3.25 -4.82 -23.08
N PHE A 21 -2.05 -4.52 -23.58
CA PHE A 21 -1.83 -3.65 -24.74
C PHE A 21 -0.98 -4.37 -25.78
N LEU A 22 -1.25 -4.11 -27.06
CA LEU A 22 -0.22 -4.32 -28.08
C LEU A 22 0.89 -3.27 -27.88
N LYS A 23 2.14 -3.66 -28.11
CA LYS A 23 3.28 -2.73 -28.05
C LYS A 23 3.05 -1.49 -28.92
N ASP A 24 2.50 -1.69 -30.12
CA ASP A 24 2.26 -0.62 -31.10
C ASP A 24 1.09 0.31 -30.74
N TRP A 25 0.30 -0.02 -29.71
CA TRP A 25 -0.72 0.90 -29.17
C TRP A 25 -0.14 1.91 -28.18
N LEU A 26 1.09 1.70 -27.74
CA LEU A 26 1.76 2.53 -26.76
C LEU A 26 2.87 3.35 -27.44
N PRO A 27 3.23 4.51 -26.87
CA PRO A 27 4.38 5.28 -27.33
C PRO A 27 5.67 4.45 -27.31
N GLU A 28 6.51 4.63 -28.33
CA GLU A 28 7.83 3.97 -28.40
C GLU A 28 8.78 4.48 -27.31
N ASP A 29 8.70 5.78 -26.99
CA ASP A 29 9.48 6.38 -25.91
C ASP A 29 9.05 5.82 -24.55
N GLU A 30 10.02 5.27 -23.81
CA GLU A 30 9.77 4.60 -22.54
C GLU A 30 9.23 5.55 -21.45
N ALA A 31 9.70 6.80 -21.40
CA ALA A 31 9.22 7.75 -20.41
C ALA A 31 7.76 8.10 -20.67
N VAL A 32 7.41 8.42 -21.94
CA VAL A 32 6.03 8.71 -22.33
C VAL A 32 5.14 7.48 -22.15
N ARG A 33 5.60 6.28 -22.52
CA ARG A 33 4.89 5.03 -22.27
C ARG A 33 4.57 4.87 -20.79
N ASN A 34 5.55 5.09 -19.91
CA ASN A 34 5.35 4.93 -18.46
C ASN A 34 4.33 5.93 -17.91
N GLU A 35 4.29 7.16 -18.42
CA GLU A 35 3.22 8.13 -18.12
C GLU A 35 1.85 7.62 -18.58
N VAL A 36 1.75 7.07 -19.80
CA VAL A 36 0.51 6.42 -20.28
C VAL A 36 0.07 5.31 -19.34
N LEU A 37 0.99 4.45 -18.89
CA LEU A 37 0.66 3.35 -17.98
C LEU A 37 0.19 3.85 -16.61
N ILE A 38 0.82 4.92 -16.10
CA ILE A 38 0.40 5.58 -14.85
C ILE A 38 -1.03 6.08 -14.96
N GLY A 39 -1.37 6.78 -16.05
CA GLY A 39 -2.72 7.30 -16.28
C GLY A 39 -3.74 6.21 -16.56
N ALA A 40 -3.38 5.22 -17.38
CA ALA A 40 -4.24 4.07 -17.68
C ALA A 40 -4.67 3.35 -16.42
N ILE A 41 -3.74 3.15 -15.48
CA ILE A 41 -4.01 2.49 -14.20
C ILE A 41 -4.64 3.43 -13.17
N GLY A 42 -4.36 4.73 -13.22
CA GLY A 42 -4.74 5.68 -12.16
C GLY A 42 -3.76 5.64 -10.97
N ALA A 43 -2.46 5.46 -11.23
CA ALA A 43 -1.46 5.10 -10.22
C ALA A 43 -1.26 6.14 -9.11
N SER A 44 -1.57 7.42 -9.38
CA SER A 44 -1.49 8.52 -8.43
C SER A 44 -2.49 8.43 -7.28
N ASP A 45 -3.53 7.61 -7.44
CA ASP A 45 -4.58 7.39 -6.45
C ASP A 45 -4.46 5.99 -5.81
N LEU A 46 -4.79 5.89 -4.51
CA LEU A 46 -4.72 4.62 -3.78
C LEU A 46 -5.88 3.69 -4.10
N LEU A 47 -7.05 4.23 -4.44
CA LEU A 47 -8.17 3.42 -4.93
C LEU A 47 -8.06 3.17 -6.43
N GLN A 48 -7.20 3.95 -7.12
CA GLN A 48 -7.02 3.97 -8.56
C GLN A 48 -8.34 4.32 -9.27
N VAL A 49 -9.11 5.24 -8.67
CA VAL A 49 -10.48 5.58 -9.10
C VAL A 49 -10.54 6.21 -10.49
N ASP A 50 -9.48 6.90 -10.91
CA ASP A 50 -9.38 7.57 -12.22
C ASP A 50 -8.59 6.74 -13.25
N GLY A 51 -8.69 5.41 -13.15
CA GLY A 51 -8.08 4.47 -14.09
C GLY A 51 -8.66 3.07 -13.96
N VAL A 52 -8.09 2.10 -14.68
CA VAL A 52 -8.56 0.69 -14.66
C VAL A 52 -7.94 -0.14 -13.53
N GLY A 53 -7.13 0.48 -12.69
CA GLY A 53 -6.57 -0.12 -11.49
C GLY A 53 -7.64 -0.59 -10.51
N GLY A 54 -7.22 -1.22 -9.43
CA GLY A 54 -8.14 -1.70 -8.40
C GLY A 54 -7.60 -1.53 -6.99
N GLY A 55 -6.74 -0.55 -6.77
CA GLY A 55 -6.21 -0.17 -5.46
C GLY A 55 -5.36 -1.23 -4.76
N SER A 56 -4.84 -2.22 -5.50
CA SER A 56 -3.97 -3.27 -4.95
C SER A 56 -2.88 -3.66 -5.93
N THR A 57 -1.78 -4.22 -5.41
CA THR A 57 -0.67 -4.70 -6.25
C THR A 57 -1.08 -5.87 -7.17
N LEU A 58 -2.17 -6.58 -6.86
CA LEU A 58 -2.72 -7.66 -7.69
C LEU A 58 -3.58 -7.14 -8.86
N THR A 59 -4.08 -5.92 -8.74
CA THR A 59 -4.99 -5.25 -9.68
C THR A 59 -4.36 -4.01 -10.34
N SER A 60 -3.08 -3.76 -10.08
CA SER A 60 -2.27 -2.66 -10.63
C SER A 60 -1.10 -3.23 -11.43
N LYS A 61 -1.42 -3.85 -12.57
CA LYS A 61 -0.47 -4.61 -13.39
C LYS A 61 -0.73 -4.36 -14.85
N VAL A 62 0.29 -4.31 -15.67
CA VAL A 62 0.15 -4.13 -17.12
C VAL A 62 0.92 -5.23 -17.85
N ALA A 63 0.33 -5.75 -18.92
CA ALA A 63 0.99 -6.64 -19.87
C ALA A 63 1.06 -5.97 -21.25
N ILE A 64 2.25 -5.92 -21.83
CA ILE A 64 2.50 -5.40 -23.17
C ILE A 64 2.96 -6.56 -24.04
N VAL A 65 2.29 -6.78 -25.17
CA VAL A 65 2.48 -7.94 -26.04
C VAL A 65 2.80 -7.49 -27.46
N SER A 66 3.73 -8.17 -28.11
CA SER A 66 4.01 -7.99 -29.54
C SER A 66 4.42 -9.32 -30.17
N LEU A 67 4.55 -9.35 -31.50
CA LEU A 67 5.31 -10.41 -32.16
C LEU A 67 6.76 -10.35 -31.69
N SER A 68 7.37 -11.52 -31.48
CA SER A 68 8.76 -11.62 -31.04
C SER A 68 9.72 -11.47 -32.21
N SER A 69 10.82 -10.76 -31.96
CA SER A 69 12.00 -10.75 -32.84
C SER A 69 13.07 -11.77 -32.43
N GLN A 70 12.90 -12.42 -31.27
CA GLN A 70 13.83 -13.44 -30.80
C GLN A 70 13.64 -14.75 -31.57
N PRO A 71 14.74 -15.45 -31.93
CA PRO A 71 14.68 -16.78 -32.53
C PRO A 71 13.83 -17.74 -31.69
N ASP A 72 13.07 -18.59 -32.38
CA ASP A 72 12.19 -19.62 -31.81
C ASP A 72 11.05 -19.11 -30.90
N CYS A 73 10.85 -17.80 -30.79
CA CYS A 73 9.78 -17.22 -29.98
C CYS A 73 8.72 -16.57 -30.88
N HIS A 74 7.45 -16.76 -30.55
CA HIS A 74 6.32 -16.24 -31.32
C HIS A 74 5.90 -14.86 -30.85
N LEU A 75 5.91 -14.64 -29.52
CA LEU A 75 5.44 -13.42 -28.88
C LEU A 75 6.47 -12.88 -27.89
N ASP A 76 6.59 -11.57 -27.84
CA ASP A 76 7.26 -10.87 -26.74
C ASP A 76 6.22 -10.48 -25.68
N TYR A 77 6.60 -10.61 -24.41
CA TYR A 77 5.81 -10.17 -23.26
C TYR A 77 6.67 -9.31 -22.34
N LEU A 78 6.27 -8.05 -22.20
CA LEU A 78 6.81 -7.12 -21.22
C LEU A 78 5.78 -6.90 -20.11
N PHE A 79 6.15 -7.26 -18.88
CA PHE A 79 5.38 -6.94 -17.68
C PHE A 79 5.76 -5.57 -17.14
N ALA A 80 4.78 -4.83 -16.65
CA ALA A 80 5.00 -3.62 -15.86
C ALA A 80 4.16 -3.66 -14.58
N GLN A 81 4.83 -3.52 -13.43
CA GLN A 81 4.17 -3.28 -12.15
C GLN A 81 3.96 -1.77 -12.00
N VAL A 82 2.71 -1.34 -11.86
CA VAL A 82 2.39 0.08 -11.67
C VAL A 82 2.10 0.34 -10.19
N GLY A 83 2.57 1.47 -9.68
CA GLY A 83 2.40 1.89 -8.29
C GLY A 83 0.94 2.07 -7.88
N VAL A 84 0.66 1.94 -6.59
CA VAL A 84 -0.67 2.21 -5.99
C VAL A 84 -0.49 3.40 -5.05
N GLY A 85 -1.11 4.54 -5.37
CA GLY A 85 -0.86 5.81 -4.70
C GLY A 85 0.54 6.39 -4.97
N GLN A 86 1.23 5.92 -6.01
CA GLN A 86 2.57 6.36 -6.40
C GLN A 86 2.68 6.36 -7.92
N CYS A 87 3.13 7.47 -8.51
CA CYS A 87 3.40 7.62 -9.94
C CYS A 87 4.69 6.90 -10.34
N SER A 88 4.68 5.57 -10.34
CA SER A 88 5.85 4.74 -10.64
C SER A 88 5.48 3.54 -11.49
N VAL A 89 6.39 3.16 -12.39
CA VAL A 89 6.33 1.92 -13.18
C VAL A 89 7.62 1.15 -12.96
N ASP A 90 7.53 -0.14 -12.63
CA ASP A 90 8.66 -1.05 -12.48
C ASP A 90 8.56 -2.22 -13.46
N THR A 91 9.48 -2.24 -14.43
CA THR A 91 9.62 -3.27 -15.47
C THR A 91 10.74 -4.26 -15.20
N ARG A 92 11.35 -4.25 -14.01
CA ARG A 92 12.37 -5.24 -13.63
C ARG A 92 11.78 -6.62 -13.30
N PRO A 93 10.67 -6.75 -12.56
CA PRO A 93 10.13 -8.07 -12.25
C PRO A 93 9.39 -8.67 -13.45
N ASN A 94 9.18 -9.99 -13.43
CA ASN A 94 8.17 -10.68 -14.24
C ASN A 94 6.92 -10.98 -13.37
N CYS A 95 5.75 -11.09 -13.99
CA CYS A 95 4.55 -11.65 -13.40
C CYS A 95 4.06 -12.91 -14.15
N GLY A 96 4.30 -14.08 -13.56
CA GLY A 96 3.82 -15.35 -14.12
C GLY A 96 2.30 -15.54 -14.11
N ASN A 97 1.55 -14.78 -13.29
CA ASN A 97 0.09 -14.77 -13.37
C ASN A 97 -0.38 -14.03 -14.63
N MET A 98 0.12 -12.81 -14.86
CA MET A 98 -0.24 -12.01 -16.05
C MET A 98 0.18 -12.70 -17.35
N LEU A 99 1.28 -13.47 -17.33
CA LEU A 99 1.71 -14.30 -18.46
C LEU A 99 0.61 -15.24 -19.00
N SER A 100 -0.28 -15.75 -18.14
CA SER A 100 -1.36 -16.63 -18.60
C SER A 100 -2.40 -15.93 -19.48
N GLY A 101 -2.42 -14.60 -19.51
CA GLY A 101 -3.27 -13.82 -20.41
C GLY A 101 -2.65 -13.52 -21.77
N VAL A 102 -1.34 -13.75 -21.97
CA VAL A 102 -0.60 -13.30 -23.15
C VAL A 102 -1.06 -13.99 -24.43
N VAL A 103 -1.08 -15.32 -24.47
CA VAL A 103 -1.53 -16.07 -25.66
C VAL A 103 -3.02 -15.86 -25.93
N PRO A 104 -3.94 -15.92 -24.91
CA PRO A 104 -5.33 -15.53 -25.11
C PRO A 104 -5.49 -14.14 -25.75
N PHE A 105 -4.77 -13.14 -25.22
CA PHE A 105 -4.80 -11.78 -25.77
C PHE A 105 -4.30 -11.74 -27.22
N ALA A 106 -3.15 -12.37 -27.51
CA ALA A 106 -2.57 -12.36 -28.85
C ALA A 106 -3.47 -13.02 -29.91
N LEU A 107 -4.14 -14.13 -29.58
CA LEU A 107 -5.10 -14.79 -30.46
C LEU A 107 -6.31 -13.88 -30.71
N GLU A 108 -6.83 -13.22 -29.67
CA GLU A 108 -7.95 -12.29 -29.81
C GLU A 108 -7.61 -11.03 -30.61
N GLN A 109 -6.37 -10.54 -30.51
CA GLN A 109 -5.91 -9.40 -31.31
C GLN A 109 -5.47 -9.80 -32.73
N GLY A 110 -5.55 -11.09 -33.08
CA GLY A 110 -5.18 -11.58 -34.41
C GLY A 110 -3.68 -11.51 -34.71
N LEU A 111 -2.81 -11.42 -33.69
CA LEU A 111 -1.36 -11.45 -33.89
C LEU A 111 -0.87 -12.80 -34.44
N VAL A 112 -1.57 -13.87 -34.07
CA VAL A 112 -1.21 -15.26 -34.34
C VAL A 112 -2.49 -16.07 -34.60
N GLN A 113 -2.38 -17.11 -35.42
CA GLN A 113 -3.50 -18.00 -35.73
C GLN A 113 -3.58 -19.15 -34.73
N ALA A 114 -4.80 -19.52 -34.33
CA ALA A 114 -5.05 -20.66 -33.47
C ALA A 114 -4.88 -21.99 -34.23
N GLN A 115 -4.37 -23.00 -33.54
CA GLN A 115 -4.38 -24.40 -33.98
C GLN A 115 -5.63 -25.10 -33.43
N ASP A 116 -6.12 -26.13 -34.13
CA ASP A 116 -7.26 -26.91 -33.64
C ASP A 116 -6.87 -27.76 -32.42
N GLY A 117 -7.80 -27.89 -31.47
CA GLY A 117 -7.59 -28.55 -30.19
C GLY A 117 -6.87 -27.66 -29.18
N GLU A 118 -5.54 -27.58 -29.27
CA GLU A 118 -4.70 -26.75 -28.39
C GLU A 118 -3.74 -25.88 -29.21
N THR A 119 -3.52 -24.64 -28.77
CA THR A 119 -2.52 -23.76 -29.35
C THR A 119 -1.39 -23.56 -28.35
N THR A 120 -0.17 -23.95 -28.73
CA THR A 120 1.04 -23.67 -27.93
C THR A 120 1.88 -22.62 -28.63
N LEU A 121 2.13 -21.51 -27.95
CA LEU A 121 3.05 -20.47 -28.43
C LEU A 121 4.18 -20.28 -27.42
N ARG A 122 5.39 -20.18 -27.95
CA ARG A 122 6.56 -19.77 -27.18
C ARG A 122 6.56 -18.26 -26.99
N VAL A 123 6.54 -17.83 -25.73
CA VAL A 123 6.58 -16.43 -25.30
C VAL A 123 7.96 -16.12 -24.75
N PHE A 124 8.60 -15.08 -25.29
CA PHE A 124 9.82 -14.49 -24.74
C PHE A 124 9.45 -13.44 -23.70
N ASN A 125 9.87 -13.63 -22.46
CA ASN A 125 9.68 -12.65 -21.42
C ASN A 125 10.77 -11.57 -21.52
N VAL A 126 10.40 -10.34 -21.86
CA VAL A 126 11.35 -9.24 -22.05
C VAL A 126 12.03 -8.86 -20.74
N ASN A 127 11.33 -8.96 -19.60
CA ASN A 127 11.87 -8.60 -18.28
C ASN A 127 13.01 -9.51 -17.85
N THR A 128 12.83 -10.83 -18.03
CA THR A 128 13.74 -11.86 -17.50
C THR A 128 14.49 -12.63 -18.56
N ARG A 129 14.24 -12.36 -19.84
CA ARG A 129 14.81 -13.06 -21.01
C ARG A 129 14.53 -14.57 -21.05
N SER A 130 13.57 -15.04 -20.26
CA SER A 130 13.19 -16.45 -20.19
C SER A 130 12.17 -16.80 -21.29
N ARG A 131 12.22 -18.03 -21.78
CA ARG A 131 11.29 -18.61 -22.75
C ARG A 131 10.27 -19.50 -22.04
N ILE A 132 9.00 -19.26 -22.34
CA ILE A 132 7.88 -19.99 -21.76
C ILE A 132 6.96 -20.48 -22.88
N ASP A 133 6.73 -21.78 -22.95
CA ASP A 133 5.67 -22.32 -23.80
C ASP A 133 4.33 -22.15 -23.07
N VAL A 134 3.39 -21.46 -23.72
CA VAL A 134 2.06 -21.20 -23.19
C VAL A 134 1.04 -21.93 -24.06
N THR A 135 0.40 -22.94 -23.48
CA THR A 135 -0.61 -23.76 -24.15
C THR A 135 -2.01 -23.34 -23.69
N VAL A 136 -2.87 -23.02 -24.64
CA VAL A 136 -4.29 -22.66 -24.42
C VAL A 136 -5.21 -23.61 -25.16
N GLN A 137 -6.46 -23.69 -24.70
CA GLN A 137 -7.50 -24.51 -25.33
C GLN A 137 -8.13 -23.76 -26.50
N THR A 138 -8.10 -24.36 -27.69
CA THR A 138 -8.61 -23.79 -28.94
C THR A 138 -9.43 -24.79 -29.78
N PRO A 139 -10.48 -25.42 -29.22
CA PRO A 139 -11.30 -26.39 -29.96
C PRO A 139 -11.96 -25.74 -31.18
N GLY A 140 -11.88 -26.39 -32.34
CA GLY A 140 -12.34 -25.84 -33.61
C GLY A 140 -11.50 -24.65 -34.10
N GLY A 141 -10.24 -24.53 -33.65
CA GLY A 141 -9.36 -23.39 -33.93
C GLY A 141 -9.83 -22.08 -33.30
N ARG A 142 -10.59 -22.13 -32.20
CA ARG A 142 -11.12 -20.94 -31.51
C ARG A 142 -10.83 -20.98 -30.02
N LEU A 143 -10.24 -19.91 -29.49
CA LEU A 143 -9.97 -19.76 -28.06
C LEU A 143 -11.25 -19.94 -27.24
N THR A 144 -11.18 -20.76 -26.19
CA THR A 144 -12.21 -20.84 -25.16
C THR A 144 -11.66 -20.42 -23.80
N TYR A 145 -12.45 -19.65 -23.05
CA TYR A 145 -12.19 -19.36 -21.63
C TYR A 145 -12.93 -20.30 -20.69
N GLU A 146 -13.89 -21.07 -21.20
CA GLU A 146 -14.75 -21.95 -20.41
C GLU A 146 -14.08 -23.31 -20.17
N GLY A 147 -14.17 -23.80 -18.94
CA GLY A 147 -13.60 -25.09 -18.54
C GLY A 147 -13.81 -25.40 -17.07
N GLN A 148 -13.33 -26.56 -16.63
CA GLN A 148 -13.58 -27.10 -15.28
C GLN A 148 -12.38 -26.90 -14.33
N THR A 149 -11.34 -26.17 -14.74
CA THR A 149 -10.17 -25.93 -13.88
C THR A 149 -10.47 -24.83 -12.88
N SER A 150 -10.38 -25.14 -11.59
CA SER A 150 -10.43 -24.17 -10.48
C SER A 150 -9.02 -23.75 -10.08
N LEU A 151 -8.89 -22.53 -9.51
CA LEU A 151 -7.65 -22.04 -8.91
C LEU A 151 -7.98 -21.44 -7.54
N ASP A 152 -7.17 -21.77 -6.53
CA ASP A 152 -7.28 -21.14 -5.22
C ASP A 152 -7.11 -19.62 -5.34
N GLY A 153 -8.06 -18.86 -4.79
CA GLY A 153 -8.12 -17.40 -4.90
C GLY A 153 -8.88 -16.86 -6.13
N VAL A 154 -9.47 -17.72 -6.97
CA VAL A 154 -10.36 -17.32 -8.08
C VAL A 154 -11.72 -17.99 -7.91
N ALA A 155 -12.81 -17.22 -8.00
CA ALA A 155 -14.15 -17.78 -7.98
C ALA A 155 -14.50 -18.48 -9.30
N GLY A 156 -15.16 -19.64 -9.21
CA GLY A 156 -15.61 -20.43 -10.36
C GLY A 156 -14.52 -21.28 -11.01
N SER A 157 -14.77 -21.71 -12.24
CA SER A 157 -13.84 -22.52 -13.05
C SER A 157 -13.63 -21.88 -14.44
N ALA A 158 -12.55 -22.25 -15.11
CA ALA A 158 -12.21 -21.76 -16.45
C ALA A 158 -11.35 -22.79 -17.22
N ALA A 159 -11.09 -22.52 -18.49
CA ALA A 159 -10.20 -23.31 -19.33
C ALA A 159 -8.76 -23.31 -18.76
N PRO A 160 -8.08 -24.47 -18.74
CA PRO A 160 -6.68 -24.55 -18.31
C PRO A 160 -5.77 -23.87 -19.32
N ILE A 161 -4.78 -23.16 -18.79
CA ILE A 161 -3.66 -22.57 -19.53
C ILE A 161 -2.39 -23.11 -18.91
N ARG A 162 -1.64 -23.91 -19.67
CA ARG A 162 -0.38 -24.49 -19.20
C ARG A 162 0.75 -23.53 -19.48
N LEU A 163 1.47 -23.13 -18.44
CA LEU A 163 2.69 -22.34 -18.53
C LEU A 163 3.86 -23.28 -18.32
N ASN A 164 4.76 -23.38 -19.30
CA ASN A 164 5.88 -24.30 -19.28
C ASN A 164 7.20 -23.54 -19.44
N PHE A 165 7.92 -23.35 -18.34
CA PHE A 165 9.17 -22.58 -18.30
C PHE A 165 10.34 -23.49 -18.73
N LEU A 166 11.10 -23.03 -19.72
CA LEU A 166 12.13 -23.84 -20.39
C LEU A 166 13.54 -23.54 -19.88
N ASP A 167 13.82 -22.28 -19.53
CA ASP A 167 15.16 -21.79 -19.21
C ASP A 167 15.11 -20.69 -18.13
N ALA A 168 14.25 -20.87 -17.13
CA ALA A 168 14.10 -19.92 -16.03
C ALA A 168 15.29 -19.92 -15.04
N TRP A 169 16.28 -20.80 -15.24
CA TRP A 169 17.36 -21.09 -14.30
C TRP A 169 18.50 -20.09 -14.48
N GLY A 170 18.72 -19.22 -13.49
CA GLY A 170 19.71 -18.15 -13.55
C GLY A 170 19.33 -16.98 -14.45
N ALA A 171 18.03 -16.78 -14.72
CA ALA A 171 17.57 -15.78 -15.67
C ALA A 171 17.98 -14.32 -15.32
N VAL A 172 18.21 -14.02 -14.03
CA VAL A 172 18.59 -12.68 -13.57
C VAL A 172 20.08 -12.62 -13.20
N THR A 173 20.60 -13.67 -12.60
CA THR A 173 21.95 -13.73 -11.99
C THR A 173 22.97 -14.49 -12.83
N GLY A 174 22.54 -15.20 -13.88
CA GLY A 174 23.36 -16.04 -14.74
C GLY A 174 23.59 -17.47 -14.23
N SER A 175 23.14 -17.82 -13.03
CA SER A 175 23.29 -19.16 -12.44
C SER A 175 22.08 -19.55 -11.60
N LEU A 176 21.71 -20.84 -11.60
CA LEU A 176 20.66 -21.35 -10.72
C LEU A 176 20.98 -21.15 -9.24
N PHE A 177 22.25 -21.33 -8.85
CA PHE A 177 22.77 -21.08 -7.51
C PHE A 177 23.81 -19.96 -7.60
N PRO A 178 23.41 -18.69 -7.43
CA PRO A 178 24.26 -17.54 -7.76
C PRO A 178 25.51 -17.42 -6.87
N THR A 179 25.46 -17.98 -5.66
CA THR A 179 26.58 -18.02 -4.70
C THR A 179 27.57 -19.15 -5.01
N GLY A 180 27.26 -20.00 -5.99
CA GLY A 180 27.99 -21.23 -6.28
C GLY A 180 27.73 -22.36 -5.28
N ARG A 181 26.85 -22.16 -4.29
CA ARG A 181 26.52 -23.14 -3.26
C ARG A 181 25.01 -23.34 -3.18
N ARG A 182 24.61 -24.55 -2.80
CA ARG A 182 23.18 -24.86 -2.58
C ARG A 182 22.70 -24.44 -1.18
N ILE A 183 23.60 -24.38 -0.20
CA ILE A 183 23.40 -23.81 1.14
C ILE A 183 24.53 -22.84 1.45
N ASP A 184 24.15 -21.66 1.95
CA ASP A 184 25.01 -20.63 2.51
C ASP A 184 24.68 -20.44 4.00
N VAL A 185 25.57 -19.77 4.74
CA VAL A 185 25.33 -19.41 6.14
C VAL A 185 25.46 -17.90 6.29
N ILE A 186 24.39 -17.25 6.76
CA ILE A 186 24.33 -15.79 6.99
C ILE A 186 23.85 -15.57 8.42
N ASP A 187 24.62 -14.83 9.22
CA ASP A 187 24.32 -14.56 10.64
C ASP A 187 23.96 -15.83 11.45
N GLY A 188 24.65 -16.94 11.16
CA GLY A 188 24.44 -18.25 11.79
C GLY A 188 23.20 -19.01 11.34
N VAL A 189 22.49 -18.53 10.31
CA VAL A 189 21.30 -19.15 9.72
C VAL A 189 21.66 -19.76 8.37
N GLU A 190 21.30 -21.02 8.15
CA GLU A 190 21.44 -21.65 6.82
C GLU A 190 20.37 -21.10 5.87
N VAL A 191 20.80 -20.71 4.67
CA VAL A 191 19.93 -20.18 3.63
C VAL A 191 20.25 -20.83 2.28
N SER A 192 19.27 -20.91 1.38
CA SER A 192 19.53 -21.22 -0.03
C SER A 192 19.23 -20.02 -0.89
N CYS A 193 20.25 -19.55 -1.61
CA CYS A 193 20.12 -18.50 -2.61
C CYS A 193 19.93 -19.15 -3.99
N ILE A 194 18.75 -18.98 -4.58
CA ILE A 194 18.39 -19.63 -5.84
C ILE A 194 17.82 -18.62 -6.82
N ASP A 195 18.13 -18.75 -8.10
CA ASP A 195 17.51 -17.98 -9.18
C ASP A 195 16.82 -18.93 -10.15
N ALA A 196 15.53 -19.12 -9.92
CA ALA A 196 14.68 -20.02 -10.68
C ALA A 196 13.35 -19.30 -10.96
N ALA A 197 13.26 -18.70 -12.15
CA ALA A 197 12.24 -17.72 -12.56
C ALA A 197 12.21 -16.40 -11.76
N MET A 198 12.75 -16.40 -10.53
CA MET A 198 12.91 -15.25 -9.64
C MET A 198 14.07 -15.53 -8.67
N PRO A 199 14.94 -14.55 -8.39
CA PRO A 199 15.91 -14.65 -7.30
C PRO A 199 15.21 -14.75 -5.94
N LEU A 200 15.45 -15.83 -5.20
CA LEU A 200 14.91 -16.11 -3.88
C LEU A 200 16.03 -16.34 -2.86
N MET A 201 15.77 -15.96 -1.62
CA MET A 201 16.50 -16.41 -0.43
C MET A 201 15.54 -17.27 0.41
N LEU A 202 15.78 -18.57 0.44
CA LEU A 202 14.99 -19.51 1.24
C LEU A 202 15.63 -19.70 2.61
N ILE A 203 14.81 -19.75 3.65
CA ILE A 203 15.20 -20.01 5.04
C ILE A 203 14.25 -21.06 5.61
N ARG A 204 14.73 -22.00 6.42
CA ARG A 204 13.83 -22.88 7.19
C ARG A 204 13.08 -22.05 8.23
N ALA A 205 11.76 -22.17 8.27
CA ALA A 205 10.95 -21.44 9.25
C ALA A 205 11.39 -21.74 10.69
N ALA A 206 11.76 -23.00 10.96
CA ALA A 206 12.22 -23.44 12.28
C ALA A 206 13.51 -22.73 12.75
N ASP A 207 14.41 -22.36 11.83
CA ASP A 207 15.66 -21.66 12.16
C ASP A 207 15.40 -20.22 12.65
N LEU A 208 14.19 -19.70 12.41
CA LEU A 208 13.71 -18.42 12.94
C LEU A 208 12.68 -18.59 14.07
N GLY A 209 12.51 -19.80 14.60
CA GLY A 209 11.53 -20.09 15.65
C GLY A 209 10.08 -20.09 15.19
N LEU A 210 9.82 -20.33 13.90
CA LEU A 210 8.49 -20.33 13.29
C LEU A 210 8.07 -21.72 12.84
N THR A 211 6.77 -21.94 12.76
CA THR A 211 6.16 -23.17 12.20
C THR A 211 6.12 -23.14 10.67
N GLY A 212 6.09 -21.94 10.07
CA GLY A 212 5.84 -21.73 8.64
C GLY A 212 4.36 -21.76 8.26
N ARG A 213 3.46 -22.00 9.22
CA ARG A 213 2.00 -22.02 9.01
C ARG A 213 1.30 -20.73 9.48
N GLU A 214 2.05 -19.76 10.01
CA GLU A 214 1.54 -18.46 10.47
C GLU A 214 0.72 -17.74 9.39
N SER A 215 -0.24 -16.91 9.79
CA SER A 215 -0.92 -16.03 8.84
C SER A 215 0.03 -14.91 8.37
N PRO A 216 -0.21 -14.31 7.19
CA PRO A 216 0.53 -13.12 6.75
C PRO A 216 0.50 -12.00 7.79
N SER A 217 -0.65 -11.77 8.44
CA SER A 217 -0.79 -10.76 9.49
C SER A 217 0.04 -11.05 10.74
N ALA A 218 0.17 -12.31 11.14
CA ALA A 218 1.01 -12.70 12.27
C ALA A 218 2.50 -12.48 11.97
N LEU A 219 2.95 -12.82 10.75
CA LEU A 219 4.33 -12.57 10.32
C LEU A 219 4.62 -11.06 10.19
N ASP A 220 3.72 -10.30 9.56
CA ASP A 220 3.84 -8.86 9.39
C ASP A 220 3.75 -8.08 10.72
N GLY A 221 3.13 -8.70 11.73
CA GLY A 221 2.99 -8.17 13.09
C GLY A 221 4.26 -8.24 13.94
N HIS A 222 5.36 -8.83 13.44
CA HIS A 222 6.60 -9.04 14.20
C HIS A 222 7.78 -8.20 13.63
N PRO A 223 7.96 -6.93 14.07
CA PRO A 223 9.01 -6.05 13.53
C PRO A 223 10.43 -6.60 13.64
N GLY A 224 10.74 -7.31 14.73
CA GLY A 224 12.06 -7.93 14.94
C GLY A 224 12.34 -9.05 13.94
N LEU A 225 11.35 -9.89 13.64
CA LEU A 225 11.44 -10.92 12.61
C LEU A 225 11.63 -10.29 11.23
N LEU A 226 10.84 -9.27 10.89
CA LEU A 226 10.95 -8.58 9.61
C LEU A 226 12.33 -7.92 9.42
N ALA A 227 12.87 -7.30 10.48
CA ALA A 227 14.22 -6.73 10.46
C ALA A 227 15.30 -7.81 10.29
N ARG A 228 15.14 -8.96 10.97
CA ARG A 228 16.04 -10.12 10.80
C ARG A 228 16.01 -10.64 9.36
N ILE A 229 14.82 -10.86 8.79
CA ILE A 229 14.65 -11.33 7.42
C ILE A 229 15.26 -10.33 6.42
N GLU A 230 15.04 -9.03 6.62
CA GLU A 230 15.60 -7.98 5.77
C GLU A 230 17.14 -7.94 5.83
N SER A 231 17.73 -8.09 7.03
CA SER A 231 19.19 -8.19 7.19
C SER A 231 19.77 -9.37 6.39
N LEU A 232 19.17 -10.55 6.55
CA LEU A 232 19.57 -11.76 5.83
C LEU A 232 19.41 -11.55 4.32
N ARG A 233 18.29 -10.96 3.88
CA ARG A 233 17.99 -10.69 2.47
C ARG A 233 19.02 -9.77 1.83
N CYS A 234 19.43 -8.70 2.52
CA CYS A 234 20.43 -7.77 2.01
C CYS A 234 21.80 -8.43 1.83
N GLN A 235 22.23 -9.25 2.80
CA GLN A 235 23.47 -10.01 2.71
C GLN A 235 23.42 -11.07 1.61
N ALA A 236 22.31 -11.81 1.51
CA ALA A 236 22.08 -12.76 0.42
C ALA A 236 22.10 -12.07 -0.94
N GLY A 237 21.47 -10.90 -1.08
CA GLY A 237 21.51 -10.10 -2.31
C GLY A 237 22.93 -9.74 -2.74
N ALA A 238 23.78 -9.31 -1.80
CA ALA A 238 25.19 -9.06 -2.07
C ALA A 238 25.93 -10.34 -2.51
N MET A 239 25.72 -11.46 -1.82
CA MET A 239 26.32 -12.75 -2.17
C MET A 239 25.87 -13.29 -3.53
N MET A 240 24.64 -12.97 -3.94
CA MET A 240 24.07 -13.34 -5.25
C MET A 240 24.58 -12.45 -6.40
N GLY A 241 25.42 -11.45 -6.12
CA GLY A 241 25.89 -10.49 -7.13
C GLY A 241 24.87 -9.42 -7.51
N LEU A 242 23.80 -9.22 -6.72
CA LEU A 242 22.74 -8.24 -6.99
C LEU A 242 23.07 -6.84 -6.45
N GLY A 243 24.16 -6.68 -5.71
CA GLY A 243 24.58 -5.40 -5.10
C GLY A 243 23.76 -5.01 -3.87
N ASP A 244 23.63 -3.70 -3.62
CA ASP A 244 22.76 -3.19 -2.55
C ASP A 244 21.29 -3.35 -2.95
N VAL A 245 20.63 -4.29 -2.30
CA VAL A 245 19.22 -4.61 -2.54
C VAL A 245 18.27 -3.93 -1.55
N SER A 246 18.73 -2.99 -0.72
CA SER A 246 17.93 -2.31 0.31
C SER A 246 16.65 -1.65 -0.24
N THR A 247 16.71 -1.12 -1.46
CA THR A 247 15.58 -0.53 -2.19
C THR A 247 15.00 -1.46 -3.28
N SER A 248 15.66 -2.60 -3.51
CA SER A 248 15.27 -3.57 -4.53
C SER A 248 14.12 -4.46 -4.05
N VAL A 249 13.33 -4.94 -5.01
CA VAL A 249 12.28 -5.93 -4.77
C VAL A 249 12.81 -7.36 -4.84
N ILE A 250 14.07 -7.59 -5.21
CA ILE A 250 14.74 -8.89 -5.27
C ILE A 250 16.02 -8.89 -4.41
N PRO A 251 16.49 -10.04 -3.90
CA PRO A 251 15.82 -11.34 -3.94
C PRO A 251 14.59 -11.37 -3.02
N LYS A 252 13.70 -12.33 -3.23
CA LYS A 252 12.48 -12.50 -2.42
C LYS A 252 12.77 -13.43 -1.23
N PRO A 253 12.56 -13.00 0.01
CA PRO A 253 12.64 -13.90 1.15
C PRO A 253 11.51 -14.93 1.11
N VAL A 254 11.83 -16.17 1.45
CA VAL A 254 10.86 -17.25 1.59
C VAL A 254 11.17 -18.04 2.84
N LEU A 255 10.15 -18.21 3.70
CA LEU A 255 10.21 -19.16 4.80
C LEU A 255 9.63 -20.49 4.32
N ALA A 256 10.42 -21.54 4.41
CA ALA A 256 10.07 -22.89 4.00
C ALA A 256 9.86 -23.78 5.23
N SER A 257 8.83 -24.63 5.20
CA SER A 257 8.64 -25.71 6.17
C SER A 257 7.99 -26.92 5.51
N PRO A 258 8.00 -28.12 6.13
CA PRO A 258 7.39 -29.31 5.55
C PRO A 258 5.93 -29.10 5.12
N GLY A 259 5.54 -29.73 4.01
CA GLY A 259 4.17 -29.72 3.52
C GLY A 259 3.26 -30.72 4.24
N ASP A 260 2.12 -31.03 3.61
CA ASP A 260 1.14 -31.99 4.13
C ASP A 260 1.48 -33.45 3.72
N ASP A 261 2.33 -33.61 2.71
CA ASP A 261 2.73 -34.89 2.12
C ASP A 261 4.19 -34.87 1.63
N ALA A 262 4.72 -36.01 1.18
CA ALA A 262 6.11 -36.15 0.75
C ALA A 262 6.48 -35.35 -0.52
N LEU A 263 5.49 -34.85 -1.26
CA LEU A 263 5.66 -34.06 -2.48
C LEU A 263 5.14 -32.63 -2.30
N SER A 264 5.06 -32.14 -1.07
CA SER A 264 4.63 -30.78 -0.79
C SER A 264 5.52 -30.06 0.20
N ILE A 265 5.54 -28.74 0.07
CA ILE A 265 6.29 -27.80 0.88
C ILE A 265 5.41 -26.62 1.25
N THR A 266 5.47 -26.21 2.50
CA THR A 266 4.82 -24.98 2.96
C THR A 266 5.74 -23.79 2.72
N SER A 267 5.20 -22.74 2.12
CA SER A 267 5.92 -21.51 1.78
C SER A 267 5.22 -20.28 2.35
N ARG A 268 6.00 -19.39 2.95
CA ARG A 268 5.62 -18.00 3.25
C ARG A 268 6.54 -17.08 2.47
N TYR A 269 5.99 -16.53 1.39
CA TYR A 269 6.71 -15.74 0.40
C TYR A 269 6.56 -14.25 0.70
N PHE A 270 7.66 -13.49 0.71
CA PHE A 270 7.65 -12.06 1.03
C PHE A 270 7.81 -11.17 -0.20
N THR A 271 7.02 -10.09 -0.27
CA THR A 271 7.23 -8.95 -1.17
C THR A 271 8.01 -7.85 -0.46
N PRO A 272 9.33 -7.83 -0.67
CA PRO A 272 10.36 -8.28 0.28
C PRO A 272 10.13 -7.99 1.78
N ARG A 273 9.30 -7.00 2.13
CA ARG A 273 9.07 -6.50 3.50
C ARG A 273 7.73 -6.90 4.10
N ARG A 274 6.83 -7.51 3.31
CA ARG A 274 5.53 -8.02 3.77
C ARG A 274 5.29 -9.44 3.28
N CYS A 275 4.65 -10.26 4.09
CA CYS A 275 4.25 -11.60 3.68
C CYS A 275 3.12 -11.50 2.65
N HIS A 276 3.26 -12.21 1.55
CA HIS A 276 2.27 -12.25 0.50
C HIS A 276 1.05 -13.06 0.96
N ALA A 277 -0.15 -12.56 0.69
CA ALA A 277 -1.41 -13.17 1.14
C ALA A 277 -1.73 -14.52 0.44
N SER A 278 -1.12 -14.77 -0.72
CA SER A 278 -1.18 -16.02 -1.48
C SER A 278 0.25 -16.44 -1.86
N HIS A 279 0.56 -16.67 -3.14
CA HIS A 279 1.94 -16.87 -3.62
C HIS A 279 2.15 -16.31 -5.04
N ALA A 280 3.39 -15.91 -5.36
CA ALA A 280 3.76 -15.59 -6.74
C ALA A 280 4.06 -16.87 -7.53
N VAL A 281 3.66 -16.95 -8.80
CA VAL A 281 3.97 -18.10 -9.69
C VAL A 281 5.48 -18.32 -9.82
N THR A 282 6.23 -17.25 -10.09
CA THR A 282 7.68 -17.32 -10.23
C THR A 282 8.35 -17.75 -8.92
N GLY A 283 7.85 -17.26 -7.79
CA GLY A 283 8.29 -17.73 -6.47
C GLY A 283 7.97 -19.21 -6.24
N ALA A 284 6.79 -19.68 -6.65
CA ALA A 284 6.39 -21.09 -6.46
C ALA A 284 7.26 -22.03 -7.29
N ILE A 285 7.64 -21.62 -8.50
CA ILE A 285 8.64 -22.33 -9.32
C ILE A 285 9.97 -22.39 -8.57
N GLY A 286 10.49 -21.27 -8.07
CA GLY A 286 11.76 -21.28 -7.33
C GLY A 286 11.73 -22.13 -6.06
N VAL A 287 10.61 -22.13 -5.33
CA VAL A 287 10.40 -23.01 -4.16
C VAL A 287 10.34 -24.49 -4.56
N ALA A 288 9.57 -24.83 -5.60
CA ALA A 288 9.47 -26.20 -6.09
C ALA A 288 10.81 -26.71 -6.65
N THR A 289 11.57 -25.85 -7.35
CA THR A 289 12.92 -26.14 -7.82
C THR A 289 13.87 -26.39 -6.65
N ALA A 290 13.86 -25.54 -5.62
CA ALA A 290 14.67 -25.75 -4.42
C ALA A 290 14.30 -27.05 -3.68
N PHE A 291 12.99 -27.35 -3.59
CA PHE A 291 12.49 -28.58 -2.98
C PHE A 291 12.89 -29.84 -3.75
N ALA A 292 12.79 -29.80 -5.08
CA ALA A 292 13.08 -30.95 -5.94
C ALA A 292 14.57 -31.26 -6.06
N LEU A 293 15.42 -30.26 -5.88
CA LEU A 293 16.86 -30.41 -5.92
C LEU A 293 17.43 -30.78 -4.54
N PRO A 294 18.37 -31.74 -4.46
CA PRO A 294 19.02 -32.08 -3.21
C PRO A 294 19.99 -30.98 -2.76
N GLY A 295 20.25 -30.93 -1.46
CA GLY A 295 21.26 -30.05 -0.86
C GLY A 295 20.85 -28.59 -0.71
N THR A 296 19.56 -28.27 -0.72
CA THR A 296 19.02 -26.95 -0.37
C THR A 296 18.37 -26.99 1.02
N VAL A 297 18.15 -25.84 1.64
CA VAL A 297 17.43 -25.75 2.93
C VAL A 297 15.96 -26.19 2.84
N ALA A 298 15.44 -26.29 1.61
CA ALA A 298 14.06 -26.66 1.29
C ALA A 298 13.95 -28.06 0.69
N SER A 299 15.07 -28.80 0.51
CA SER A 299 15.06 -30.09 -0.17
C SER A 299 14.06 -31.09 0.42
N SER A 300 13.40 -31.84 -0.45
CA SER A 300 12.60 -32.99 -0.04
C SER A 300 13.46 -34.00 0.74
N ALA A 301 12.84 -34.64 1.73
CA ALA A 301 13.45 -35.77 2.43
C ALA A 301 13.68 -36.97 1.49
N GLN A 302 12.95 -37.06 0.38
CA GLN A 302 13.11 -38.09 -0.64
C GLN A 302 13.75 -37.49 -1.89
N ALA A 303 14.75 -38.18 -2.45
CA ALA A 303 15.35 -37.77 -3.71
C ALA A 303 14.31 -37.86 -4.84
N LEU A 304 14.08 -36.74 -5.53
CA LEU A 304 13.17 -36.68 -6.68
C LEU A 304 13.94 -36.89 -7.98
N SER A 305 13.35 -37.61 -8.93
CA SER A 305 13.90 -37.83 -10.27
C SER A 305 12.77 -38.04 -11.28
N GLY A 306 12.98 -37.60 -12.52
CA GLY A 306 11.95 -37.66 -13.55
C GLY A 306 10.84 -36.65 -13.33
N ALA A 307 9.67 -36.90 -13.92
CA ALA A 307 8.51 -36.03 -13.80
C ALA A 307 7.83 -36.21 -12.44
N CYS A 308 7.70 -35.13 -11.67
CA CYS A 308 6.93 -35.13 -10.42
C CYS A 308 6.13 -33.84 -10.25
N ARG A 309 5.06 -33.92 -9.47
CA ARG A 309 4.20 -32.79 -9.14
C ARG A 309 4.46 -32.35 -7.71
N VAL A 310 5.01 -31.16 -7.55
CA VAL A 310 5.34 -30.56 -6.25
C VAL A 310 4.25 -29.58 -5.84
N GLY A 311 3.64 -29.78 -4.67
CA GLY A 311 2.65 -28.89 -4.09
C GLY A 311 3.27 -27.81 -3.22
N VAL A 312 3.16 -26.54 -3.63
CA VAL A 312 3.58 -25.39 -2.81
C VAL A 312 2.37 -24.86 -2.04
N LEU A 313 2.29 -25.18 -0.75
CA LEU A 313 1.24 -24.70 0.15
C LEU A 313 1.52 -23.27 0.56
N HIS A 314 0.52 -22.40 0.47
CA HIS A 314 0.60 -20.98 0.79
C HIS A 314 -0.63 -20.55 1.61
N PRO A 315 -0.70 -19.31 2.14
CA PRO A 315 -1.75 -18.92 3.10
C PRO A 315 -3.20 -19.02 2.62
N GLN A 316 -3.43 -19.19 1.31
CA GLN A 316 -4.75 -19.27 0.69
C GLN A 316 -5.05 -20.65 0.06
N GLY A 317 -4.12 -21.60 0.12
CA GLY A 317 -4.29 -22.90 -0.54
C GLY A 317 -2.99 -23.48 -1.07
N ARG A 318 -3.03 -24.02 -2.29
CA ARG A 318 -1.94 -24.79 -2.90
C ARG A 318 -1.70 -24.39 -4.35
N ILE A 319 -0.43 -24.38 -4.76
CA ILE A 319 -0.03 -24.31 -6.17
C ILE A 319 0.75 -25.57 -6.52
N ASP A 320 0.25 -26.35 -7.47
CA ASP A 320 0.99 -27.48 -8.00
C ASP A 320 1.92 -27.05 -9.15
N ILE A 321 3.17 -27.48 -9.08
CA ILE A 321 4.21 -27.30 -10.09
C ILE A 321 4.65 -28.69 -10.58
N ASP A 322 4.45 -28.96 -11.87
CA ASP A 322 5.00 -30.13 -12.54
C ASP A 322 6.47 -29.85 -12.88
N VAL A 323 7.40 -30.50 -12.18
CA VAL A 323 8.84 -30.39 -12.44
C VAL A 323 9.36 -31.64 -13.14
N LEU A 324 10.34 -31.47 -14.02
CA LEU A 324 11.11 -32.56 -14.60
C LEU A 324 12.55 -32.45 -14.10
N VAL A 325 12.93 -33.38 -13.23
CA VAL A 325 14.27 -33.46 -12.63
C VAL A 325 15.11 -34.43 -13.45
N HIS A 326 16.24 -33.96 -13.94
CA HIS A 326 17.22 -34.79 -14.65
C HIS A 326 18.44 -35.05 -13.74
N GLY A 327 18.97 -36.27 -13.78
CA GLY A 327 20.11 -36.68 -12.96
C GLY A 327 19.78 -36.94 -11.48
N HIS A 328 20.83 -37.12 -10.68
CA HIS A 328 20.74 -37.43 -9.25
C HIS A 328 21.86 -36.73 -8.47
N GLY A 329 21.66 -36.56 -7.15
CA GLY A 329 22.67 -35.97 -6.27
C GLY A 329 23.05 -34.54 -6.66
N GLU A 330 24.32 -34.16 -6.52
CA GLU A 330 24.79 -32.81 -6.87
C GLU A 330 24.67 -32.47 -8.36
N GLY A 331 24.63 -33.50 -9.23
CA GLY A 331 24.42 -33.34 -10.67
C GLY A 331 22.96 -33.20 -11.08
N ALA A 332 22.01 -33.22 -10.13
CA ALA A 332 20.60 -33.04 -10.44
C ALA A 332 20.31 -31.60 -10.90
N SER A 333 19.54 -31.49 -11.98
CA SER A 333 19.10 -30.23 -12.59
C SER A 333 17.61 -30.26 -12.90
N ILE A 334 16.97 -29.08 -12.94
CA ILE A 334 15.61 -28.97 -13.45
C ILE A 334 15.67 -28.75 -14.95
N GLU A 335 15.07 -29.66 -15.71
CA GLU A 335 14.90 -29.49 -17.16
C GLU A 335 13.70 -28.58 -17.45
N ARG A 336 12.65 -28.70 -16.65
CA ARG A 336 11.36 -28.05 -16.91
C ARG A 336 10.58 -27.80 -15.62
N ALA A 337 9.89 -26.67 -15.55
CA ALA A 337 8.82 -26.45 -14.57
C ALA A 337 7.56 -25.92 -15.26
N ALA A 338 6.46 -26.62 -15.07
CA ALA A 338 5.17 -26.28 -15.64
C ALA A 338 4.10 -26.13 -14.57
N LEU A 339 3.11 -25.30 -14.83
CA LEU A 339 1.94 -25.16 -13.97
C LEU A 339 0.71 -24.78 -14.77
N VAL A 340 -0.46 -25.01 -14.18
CA VAL A 340 -1.74 -24.64 -14.78
C VAL A 340 -2.24 -23.33 -14.16
N ARG A 341 -2.69 -22.43 -15.03
CA ARG A 341 -3.40 -21.20 -14.69
C ARG A 341 -4.68 -21.12 -15.52
N THR A 342 -5.44 -20.05 -15.32
CA THR A 342 -6.62 -19.74 -16.10
C THR A 342 -6.63 -18.25 -16.36
N ALA A 343 -7.24 -17.82 -17.46
CA ALA A 343 -7.45 -16.42 -17.77
C ALA A 343 -8.90 -16.18 -18.17
N ARG A 344 -9.33 -14.92 -18.14
CA ARG A 344 -10.63 -14.49 -18.68
C ARG A 344 -10.53 -13.05 -19.16
N LYS A 345 -11.00 -12.79 -20.37
CA LYS A 345 -11.27 -11.43 -20.83
C LYS A 345 -12.43 -10.83 -20.02
N ILE A 346 -12.22 -9.66 -19.43
CA ILE A 346 -13.22 -8.95 -18.63
C ILE A 346 -13.87 -7.84 -19.45
N PHE A 347 -13.03 -7.02 -20.10
CA PHE A 347 -13.46 -5.87 -20.87
C PHE A 347 -12.54 -5.70 -22.09
N HIS A 348 -13.08 -5.20 -23.19
CA HIS A 348 -12.32 -4.77 -24.34
C HIS A 348 -12.96 -3.51 -24.91
N GLY A 349 -12.15 -2.51 -25.23
CA GLY A 349 -12.63 -1.25 -25.79
C GLY A 349 -11.52 -0.21 -25.83
N GLU A 350 -11.93 1.05 -25.81
CA GLU A 350 -11.03 2.20 -25.81
C GLU A 350 -10.85 2.73 -24.37
N LEU A 351 -9.59 2.98 -23.99
CA LEU A 351 -9.20 3.57 -22.73
C LEU A 351 -8.74 5.00 -22.97
N HIS A 352 -9.38 5.95 -22.28
CA HIS A 352 -8.99 7.35 -22.34
C HIS A 352 -8.03 7.67 -21.19
N VAL A 353 -6.84 8.17 -21.54
CA VAL A 353 -5.85 8.65 -20.59
C VAL A 353 -5.83 10.18 -20.62
N PRO A 354 -6.11 10.86 -19.50
CA PRO A 354 -6.27 12.30 -19.50
C PRO A 354 -4.93 13.02 -19.68
N GLY A 355 -4.96 14.16 -20.37
CA GLY A 355 -3.75 14.91 -20.77
C GLY A 355 -2.92 15.42 -19.59
N TYR A 356 -3.51 15.57 -18.41
CA TYR A 356 -2.82 16.03 -17.20
C TYR A 356 -1.79 15.02 -16.67
N VAL A 357 -1.86 13.76 -17.10
CA VAL A 357 -0.94 12.69 -16.68
C VAL A 357 0.44 12.88 -17.28
N PHE A 358 0.53 13.52 -18.44
CA PHE A 358 1.80 13.74 -19.12
C PHE A 358 2.55 14.90 -18.47
N SER A 359 3.81 14.70 -18.11
CA SER A 359 4.65 15.78 -17.57
C SER A 359 4.67 16.93 -18.58
N GLN A 360 4.31 18.14 -18.16
CA GLN A 360 4.51 19.31 -19.03
C GLN A 360 6.02 19.54 -19.17
N PRO A 361 6.51 19.84 -20.39
CA PRO A 361 7.85 20.42 -20.51
C PRO A 361 7.91 21.66 -19.63
N LEU A 362 8.98 21.82 -18.85
CA LEU A 362 9.32 23.12 -18.30
C LEU A 362 9.38 24.09 -19.49
N GLU A 363 8.58 25.16 -19.46
CA GLU A 363 8.74 26.27 -20.41
C GLU A 363 10.19 26.75 -20.33
N GLY A 364 11.02 26.37 -21.31
CA GLY A 364 12.46 26.68 -21.25
C GLY A 364 13.31 26.21 -22.41
N ASP A 365 13.01 25.06 -23.04
CA ASP A 365 13.89 24.52 -24.08
C ASP A 365 13.23 24.54 -25.47
N SER A 366 13.43 25.64 -26.18
CA SER A 366 13.45 25.66 -27.64
C SER A 366 14.65 26.49 -28.11
N PRO A 367 15.41 26.03 -29.11
CA PRO A 367 16.68 26.63 -29.49
C PRO A 367 16.40 27.94 -30.24
N MET A 368 16.66 29.08 -29.59
CA MET A 368 16.50 30.38 -30.21
C MET A 368 17.58 30.59 -31.28
N LYS A 369 17.16 30.57 -32.55
CA LYS A 369 18.01 30.86 -33.71
C LYS A 369 18.55 32.28 -33.61
N THR A 370 19.87 32.37 -33.70
CA THR A 370 20.69 33.57 -33.81
C THR A 370 20.16 34.55 -34.86
N ARG A 371 19.80 35.76 -34.43
CA ARG A 371 19.94 36.97 -35.25
C ARG A 371 20.42 38.12 -34.39
N TRP A 372 21.66 38.52 -34.65
CA TRP A 372 22.26 39.73 -34.17
C TRP A 372 21.71 40.91 -34.98
N THR A 373 21.23 41.94 -34.31
CA THR A 373 21.39 43.33 -34.76
C THR A 373 21.29 44.29 -33.57
N THR A 374 22.33 45.13 -33.51
CA THR A 374 22.59 46.27 -32.65
C THR A 374 21.54 47.38 -32.70
N ALA A 375 21.21 48.00 -31.55
CA ALA A 375 21.14 49.47 -31.40
C ALA A 375 21.04 49.90 -29.92
N LEU A 376 21.70 51.03 -29.66
CA LEU A 376 22.05 51.69 -28.39
C LEU A 376 20.87 52.28 -27.57
N ALA A 377 21.05 52.23 -26.25
CA ALA A 377 20.91 53.31 -25.24
C ALA A 377 19.60 54.12 -25.11
N ALA A 378 18.97 54.07 -23.94
CA ALA A 378 19.07 55.12 -22.91
C ALA A 378 18.14 54.85 -21.70
N ALA A 379 18.60 55.33 -20.54
CA ALA A 379 18.10 55.16 -19.18
C ALA A 379 16.61 55.44 -18.93
N ALA A 380 16.02 54.67 -18.01
CA ALA A 380 15.18 55.20 -16.94
C ALA A 380 15.19 54.25 -15.73
N VAL A 381 15.85 54.70 -14.66
CA VAL A 381 15.77 54.14 -13.31
C VAL A 381 14.35 54.37 -12.81
N MET A 382 13.56 53.30 -12.65
CA MET A 382 12.36 53.33 -11.81
C MET A 382 12.36 52.12 -10.88
N ALA A 383 12.49 52.44 -9.59
CA ALA A 383 12.16 51.68 -8.39
C ALA A 383 11.80 50.21 -8.60
N SER A 384 12.74 49.33 -8.26
CA SER A 384 12.46 47.96 -7.85
C SER A 384 11.62 47.98 -6.57
N ALA A 385 10.29 47.95 -6.73
CA ALA A 385 9.44 47.35 -5.71
C ALA A 385 9.94 45.91 -5.51
N PRO A 386 10.10 45.41 -4.27
CA PRO A 386 10.41 44.00 -4.09
C PRO A 386 9.25 43.24 -4.73
N ALA A 387 9.52 42.49 -5.79
CA ALA A 387 8.56 41.55 -6.32
C ALA A 387 8.14 40.68 -5.14
N ALA A 388 6.88 40.80 -4.72
CA ALA A 388 6.30 39.85 -3.80
C ALA A 388 6.64 38.48 -4.38
N MET A 389 7.39 37.65 -3.65
CA MET A 389 7.70 36.31 -4.13
C MET A 389 6.38 35.67 -4.49
N ALA A 390 6.20 35.34 -5.77
CA ALA A 390 4.96 34.80 -6.29
C ALA A 390 4.73 33.44 -5.63
N PHE A 391 4.01 33.40 -4.51
CA PHE A 391 3.67 32.17 -3.82
C PHE A 391 2.26 31.74 -4.25
N PRO A 392 2.03 30.45 -4.52
CA PRO A 392 3.02 29.35 -4.66
C PRO A 392 3.69 29.29 -6.05
N THR A 393 4.98 28.92 -6.10
CA THR A 393 5.77 28.75 -7.34
C THR A 393 5.80 27.32 -7.87
N LYS A 394 5.42 26.35 -7.04
CA LYS A 394 5.42 24.92 -7.35
C LYS A 394 4.28 24.23 -6.62
N THR A 395 4.09 22.95 -6.90
CA THR A 395 3.13 22.09 -6.20
C THR A 395 3.33 22.15 -4.68
N ILE A 396 2.21 22.21 -3.94
CA ILE A 396 2.21 22.15 -2.48
C ILE A 396 2.02 20.68 -2.06
N THR A 397 2.83 20.19 -1.12
CA THR A 397 2.62 18.90 -0.46
C THR A 397 1.95 19.12 0.88
N LEU A 398 0.77 18.53 1.09
CA LEU A 398 0.09 18.48 2.39
C LEU A 398 0.32 17.10 3.01
N VAL A 399 1.19 17.05 4.01
CA VAL A 399 1.58 15.82 4.70
C VAL A 399 0.52 15.45 5.73
N VAL A 400 0.01 14.23 5.65
CA VAL A 400 -0.98 13.69 6.59
C VAL A 400 -0.30 12.66 7.51
N PRO A 401 -0.39 12.80 8.84
CA PRO A 401 0.34 11.98 9.82
C PRO A 401 -0.21 10.56 10.04
N THR A 402 -1.17 10.13 9.22
CA THR A 402 -1.85 8.84 9.35
C THR A 402 -1.79 8.06 8.05
N ALA A 403 -2.02 6.74 8.14
CA ALA A 403 -2.23 5.91 6.96
C ALA A 403 -3.40 6.46 6.13
N ALA A 404 -3.31 6.27 4.82
CA ALA A 404 -4.35 6.68 3.91
C ALA A 404 -5.65 5.88 4.09
N GLY A 405 -6.77 6.45 3.65
CA GLY A 405 -8.10 5.87 3.83
C GLY A 405 -8.71 6.06 5.23
N GLY A 406 -8.00 6.73 6.15
CA GLY A 406 -8.52 7.14 7.46
C GLY A 406 -9.19 8.52 7.44
N GLY A 407 -9.84 8.89 8.55
CA GLY A 407 -10.58 10.17 8.64
C GLY A 407 -9.75 11.42 8.35
N ASN A 408 -8.51 11.49 8.84
CA ASN A 408 -7.60 12.62 8.57
C ASN A 408 -7.27 12.74 7.07
N ASP A 409 -7.06 11.62 6.39
CA ASP A 409 -6.77 11.58 4.95
C ASP A 409 -7.98 12.07 4.13
N ALA A 410 -9.18 11.59 4.47
CA ALA A 410 -10.42 12.03 3.82
C ALA A 410 -10.68 13.54 4.01
N MET A 411 -10.46 14.07 5.21
CA MET A 411 -10.62 15.49 5.48
C MET A 411 -9.58 16.34 4.74
N ALA A 412 -8.31 15.92 4.77
CA ALA A 412 -7.23 16.60 4.04
C ALA A 412 -7.49 16.63 2.53
N ARG A 413 -7.93 15.51 1.93
CA ARG A 413 -8.31 15.44 0.52
C ARG A 413 -9.49 16.35 0.19
N THR A 414 -10.52 16.37 1.04
CA THR A 414 -11.71 17.20 0.86
C THR A 414 -11.35 18.69 0.81
N ILE A 415 -10.45 19.14 1.67
CA ILE A 415 -9.99 20.53 1.70
C ILE A 415 -9.06 20.84 0.54
N ALA A 416 -8.12 19.94 0.24
CA ALA A 416 -7.15 20.10 -0.85
C ALA A 416 -7.82 20.28 -2.22
N GLN A 417 -8.98 19.65 -2.46
CA GLN A 417 -9.75 19.78 -3.69
C GLN A 417 -10.11 21.23 -4.05
N LYS A 418 -10.44 22.08 -3.05
CA LYS A 418 -10.74 23.50 -3.28
C LYS A 418 -9.56 24.41 -2.95
N LEU A 419 -8.72 24.04 -1.99
CA LEU A 419 -7.60 24.86 -1.57
C LEU A 419 -6.54 25.03 -2.68
N GLY A 420 -6.25 23.96 -3.44
CA GLY A 420 -5.28 24.02 -4.53
C GLY A 420 -5.65 25.04 -5.62
N PRO A 421 -6.85 24.93 -6.23
CA PRO A 421 -7.34 25.92 -7.20
C PRO A 421 -7.33 27.37 -6.70
N LEU A 422 -7.68 27.61 -5.43
CA LEU A 422 -7.65 28.95 -4.83
C LEU A 422 -6.23 29.51 -4.67
N LEU A 423 -5.25 28.63 -4.47
CA LEU A 423 -3.84 28.99 -4.41
C LEU A 423 -3.16 28.96 -5.80
N GLY A 424 -3.87 28.53 -6.86
CA GLY A 424 -3.33 28.46 -8.21
C GLY A 424 -2.32 27.32 -8.44
N GLN A 425 -2.23 26.36 -7.52
CA GLN A 425 -1.31 25.20 -7.62
C GLN A 425 -1.97 23.92 -7.11
N THR A 426 -1.53 22.78 -7.63
CA THR A 426 -1.97 21.47 -7.13
C THR A 426 -1.48 21.24 -5.69
N ILE A 427 -2.33 20.61 -4.88
CA ILE A 427 -1.95 20.10 -3.55
C ILE A 427 -1.89 18.58 -3.62
N ILE A 428 -0.71 18.00 -3.37
CA ILE A 428 -0.49 16.56 -3.26
C ILE A 428 -0.64 16.16 -1.79
N ILE A 429 -1.39 15.10 -1.52
CA ILE A 429 -1.50 14.51 -0.19
C ILE A 429 -0.41 13.44 -0.01
N ASP A 430 0.48 13.63 0.96
CA ASP A 430 1.54 12.66 1.32
C ASP A 430 1.23 12.03 2.69
N ASN A 431 0.75 10.78 2.70
CA ASN A 431 0.42 10.06 3.92
C ASN A 431 1.65 9.40 4.55
N ARG A 432 2.14 9.95 5.67
CA ARG A 432 3.28 9.43 6.42
C ARG A 432 2.84 8.88 7.77
N ALA A 433 2.43 7.61 7.76
CA ALA A 433 1.98 6.90 8.95
C ALA A 433 3.14 6.43 9.84
N GLY A 434 2.87 6.27 11.14
CA GLY A 434 3.77 5.64 12.10
C GLY A 434 4.19 6.58 13.22
N ALA A 435 4.67 5.97 14.32
CA ALA A 435 5.08 6.66 15.55
C ALA A 435 4.07 7.72 16.02
N ASN A 436 2.76 7.43 15.90
CA ASN A 436 1.66 8.31 16.31
C ASN A 436 1.72 9.72 15.66
N GLY A 437 2.17 9.75 14.40
CA GLY A 437 2.31 10.97 13.60
C GLY A 437 3.67 11.66 13.72
N SER A 438 4.57 11.16 14.58
CA SER A 438 5.88 11.79 14.78
C SER A 438 6.75 11.77 13.54
N ILE A 439 6.65 10.73 12.70
CA ILE A 439 7.42 10.64 11.44
C ILE A 439 7.03 11.80 10.50
N ALA A 440 5.74 12.09 10.38
CA ALA A 440 5.24 13.19 9.57
C ALA A 440 5.63 14.56 10.16
N SER A 441 5.47 14.72 11.48
CA SER A 441 5.86 15.94 12.18
C SER A 441 7.36 16.24 12.02
N GLU A 442 8.23 15.26 12.23
CA GLU A 442 9.68 15.42 12.04
C GLU A 442 10.05 15.79 10.59
N TYR A 443 9.36 15.21 9.62
CA TYR A 443 9.57 15.52 8.21
C TYR A 443 9.19 16.97 7.89
N VAL A 444 8.00 17.43 8.33
CA VAL A 444 7.56 18.80 8.05
C VAL A 444 8.36 19.83 8.85
N ALA A 445 8.67 19.56 10.12
CA ALA A 445 9.50 20.44 10.95
C ALA A 445 10.88 20.74 10.31
N ARG A 446 11.41 19.82 9.50
CA ARG A 446 12.69 19.96 8.81
C ARG A 446 12.58 20.47 7.36
N ALA A 447 11.37 20.65 6.85
CA ALA A 447 11.16 21.09 5.48
C ALA A 447 11.55 22.57 5.32
N THR A 448 11.85 22.97 4.09
CA THR A 448 12.12 24.37 3.76
C THR A 448 10.91 25.22 4.15
N PRO A 449 11.08 26.32 4.91
CA PRO A 449 9.98 27.17 5.36
C PRO A 449 9.50 28.11 4.26
N ASP A 450 9.12 27.55 3.10
CA ASP A 450 8.71 28.27 1.89
C ASP A 450 7.20 28.14 1.59
N GLY A 451 6.45 27.47 2.47
CA GLY A 451 5.00 27.23 2.35
C GLY A 451 4.58 26.09 1.40
N HIS A 452 5.53 25.40 0.75
CA HIS A 452 5.20 24.32 -0.19
C HIS A 452 5.15 22.93 0.47
N THR A 453 5.61 22.79 1.70
CA THR A 453 5.37 21.59 2.51
C THR A 453 4.55 22.00 3.72
N LEU A 454 3.32 21.51 3.80
CA LEU A 454 2.39 21.77 4.88
C LEU A 454 2.08 20.47 5.63
N MET A 455 1.55 20.57 6.83
CA MET A 455 1.08 19.44 7.61
C MET A 455 -0.40 19.57 7.88
N PHE A 456 -1.15 18.50 7.65
CA PHE A 456 -2.49 18.33 8.20
C PHE A 456 -2.37 17.76 9.62
N GLY A 457 -2.13 18.65 10.58
CA GLY A 457 -1.96 18.32 11.99
C GLY A 457 -3.29 18.10 12.70
N TYR A 458 -3.21 17.46 13.85
CA TYR A 458 -4.35 17.24 14.73
C TYR A 458 -3.91 17.08 16.18
N ILE A 459 -4.88 17.01 17.09
CA ILE A 459 -4.66 16.94 18.54
C ILE A 459 -3.59 15.94 18.99
N ALA A 460 -3.43 14.79 18.32
CA ALA A 460 -2.42 13.82 18.73
C ALA A 460 -0.99 14.34 18.45
N THR A 461 -0.74 14.84 17.24
CA THR A 461 0.58 15.32 16.82
C THR A 461 1.06 16.57 17.55
N HIS A 462 0.15 17.43 17.99
CA HIS A 462 0.52 18.75 18.51
C HIS A 462 0.20 18.94 20.00
N ALA A 463 -0.48 17.98 20.64
CA ALA A 463 -0.80 18.04 22.06
C ALA A 463 -0.58 16.70 22.79
N MET A 464 -1.32 15.65 22.44
CA MET A 464 -1.38 14.42 23.26
C MET A 464 -0.09 13.58 23.20
N ASN A 465 0.48 13.37 22.02
CA ASN A 465 1.69 12.56 21.87
C ASN A 465 2.92 13.29 22.47
N PRO A 466 3.16 14.59 22.19
CA PRO A 466 4.21 15.36 22.88
C PRO A 466 4.00 15.52 24.39
N ALA A 467 2.75 15.40 24.88
CA ALA A 467 2.47 15.38 26.32
C ALA A 467 2.80 14.03 26.98
N LEU A 468 2.65 12.92 26.24
CA LEU A 468 2.88 11.57 26.75
C LEU A 468 4.36 11.19 26.76
N GLN A 469 5.12 11.65 25.76
CA GLN A 469 6.50 11.25 25.57
C GLN A 469 7.36 12.35 24.93
N LYS A 470 8.68 12.21 25.06
CA LYS A 470 9.65 13.10 24.43
C LYS A 470 9.77 12.74 22.94
N LEU A 471 9.57 13.73 22.08
CA LEU A 471 9.65 13.59 20.62
C LEU A 471 10.86 14.33 20.05
N ARG A 472 11.16 14.10 18.77
CA ARG A 472 12.26 14.77 18.04
C ARG A 472 11.82 16.05 17.31
N TYR A 473 10.67 16.57 17.69
CA TYR A 473 10.14 17.88 17.28
C TYR A 473 9.47 18.53 18.49
N ASP A 474 9.43 19.85 18.50
CA ASP A 474 8.60 20.65 19.39
C ASP A 474 7.28 21.01 18.68
N PRO A 475 6.11 20.63 19.22
CA PRO A 475 4.82 20.85 18.56
C PRO A 475 4.41 22.32 18.47
N VAL A 476 5.14 23.24 19.11
CA VAL A 476 4.87 24.68 19.10
C VAL A 476 5.99 25.44 18.42
N ALA A 477 7.25 25.16 18.74
CA ALA A 477 8.39 25.93 18.25
C ALA A 477 8.80 25.56 16.81
N ASP A 478 8.52 24.33 16.36
CA ASP A 478 8.94 23.85 15.03
C ASP A 478 7.86 24.03 13.94
N PHE A 479 6.72 24.66 14.27
CA PHE A 479 5.58 24.83 13.36
C PHE A 479 4.98 26.23 13.42
N GLU A 480 4.61 26.76 12.25
CA GLU A 480 3.72 27.91 12.13
C GLU A 480 2.27 27.43 11.97
N PRO A 481 1.33 27.82 12.85
CA PRO A 481 -0.09 27.50 12.67
C PRO A 481 -0.64 28.25 11.46
N ILE A 482 -1.36 27.56 10.57
CA ILE A 482 -2.08 28.20 9.46
C ILE A 482 -3.54 28.42 9.83
N GLY A 483 -4.24 27.40 10.32
CA GLY A 483 -5.64 27.55 10.70
C GLY A 483 -6.29 26.26 11.17
N LEU A 484 -7.28 26.41 12.03
CA LEU A 484 -8.18 25.35 12.44
C LEU A 484 -9.10 24.96 11.26
N VAL A 485 -9.33 23.66 11.14
CA VAL A 485 -10.25 23.08 10.15
C VAL A 485 -11.59 22.72 10.79
N GLY A 486 -11.54 22.18 12.01
CA GLY A 486 -12.74 21.76 12.71
C GLY A 486 -12.48 20.75 13.81
N TYR A 487 -13.57 20.20 14.33
CA TYR A 487 -13.57 19.24 15.43
C TYR A 487 -14.35 17.98 15.08
N SER A 488 -13.94 16.84 15.61
CA SER A 488 -14.78 15.63 15.64
C SER A 488 -14.82 15.09 17.06
N PRO A 489 -16.01 14.82 17.62
CA PRO A 489 -16.11 14.18 18.92
C PRO A 489 -15.56 12.76 18.85
N THR A 490 -15.13 12.21 19.98
CA THR A 490 -14.77 10.79 20.07
C THR A 490 -16.01 9.96 20.38
N LEU A 491 -16.19 8.83 19.69
CA LEU A 491 -17.32 7.93 19.86
C LEU A 491 -16.83 6.60 20.42
N MET A 492 -17.42 6.14 21.51
CA MET A 492 -17.23 4.79 22.01
C MET A 492 -18.10 3.84 21.19
N VAL A 493 -17.48 2.86 20.55
CA VAL A 493 -18.15 1.86 19.73
C VAL A 493 -17.76 0.45 20.14
N SER A 494 -18.63 -0.51 19.84
CA SER A 494 -18.32 -1.93 19.94
C SER A 494 -18.55 -2.67 18.62
N HIS A 495 -17.89 -3.82 18.48
CA HIS A 495 -18.24 -4.79 17.45
C HIS A 495 -19.73 -5.17 17.55
N ALA A 496 -20.42 -5.27 16.42
CA ALA A 496 -21.87 -5.41 16.37
C ALA A 496 -22.39 -6.71 17.02
N ALA A 497 -21.66 -7.84 16.89
CA ALA A 497 -22.08 -9.12 17.46
C ALA A 497 -21.62 -9.34 18.91
N THR A 498 -20.83 -8.43 19.48
CA THR A 498 -20.42 -8.55 20.88
C THR A 498 -21.61 -8.26 21.78
N PRO A 499 -21.89 -9.08 22.82
CA PRO A 499 -23.06 -8.92 23.68
C PRO A 499 -22.89 -7.77 24.69
N ILE A 500 -22.64 -6.56 24.20
CA ILE A 500 -22.58 -5.31 24.95
C ILE A 500 -23.85 -4.50 24.63
N LYS A 501 -24.70 -4.29 25.65
CA LYS A 501 -25.96 -3.58 25.50
C LYS A 501 -25.76 -2.06 25.51
N ASP A 502 -24.99 -1.57 26.47
CA ASP A 502 -24.70 -0.16 26.68
C ASP A 502 -23.41 -0.03 27.54
N VAL A 503 -23.04 1.20 27.90
CA VAL A 503 -21.85 1.47 28.71
C VAL A 503 -21.95 0.84 30.11
N LYS A 504 -23.13 0.86 30.75
CA LYS A 504 -23.31 0.30 32.10
C LYS A 504 -23.11 -1.21 32.08
N ASP A 505 -23.67 -1.88 31.07
CA ASP A 505 -23.47 -3.30 30.82
C ASP A 505 -21.99 -3.63 30.56
N LEU A 506 -21.30 -2.85 29.71
CA LEU A 506 -19.86 -3.05 29.51
C LEU A 506 -19.06 -2.91 30.81
N VAL A 507 -19.32 -1.88 31.61
CA VAL A 507 -18.63 -1.66 32.89
C VAL A 507 -18.89 -2.83 33.84
N ALA A 508 -20.13 -3.31 33.94
CA ALA A 508 -20.46 -4.48 34.76
C ALA A 508 -19.71 -5.73 34.30
N GLN A 509 -19.66 -5.97 32.99
CA GLN A 509 -18.97 -7.12 32.41
C GLN A 509 -17.45 -7.07 32.61
N LEU A 510 -16.83 -5.89 32.45
CA LEU A 510 -15.40 -5.70 32.70
C LEU A 510 -15.04 -5.83 34.19
N LYS A 511 -15.90 -5.35 35.11
CA LYS A 511 -15.70 -5.55 36.55
C LYS A 511 -15.78 -7.03 36.94
N ALA A 512 -16.67 -7.78 36.31
CA ALA A 512 -16.80 -9.21 36.55
C ALA A 512 -15.66 -10.02 35.91
N LYS A 513 -15.22 -9.64 34.71
CA LYS A 513 -14.16 -10.32 33.93
C LYS A 513 -13.29 -9.29 33.19
N PRO A 514 -12.20 -8.80 33.82
CA PRO A 514 -11.33 -7.78 33.25
C PRO A 514 -10.73 -8.11 31.88
N ASP A 515 -10.40 -9.38 31.65
CA ASP A 515 -9.72 -9.83 30.41
C ASP A 515 -10.69 -10.21 29.29
N ARG A 516 -12.01 -9.97 29.48
CA ARG A 516 -13.04 -10.41 28.55
C ARG A 516 -13.02 -9.65 27.22
N TYR A 517 -12.65 -8.37 27.26
CA TYR A 517 -12.70 -7.49 26.10
C TYR A 517 -11.38 -6.75 25.94
N THR A 518 -11.03 -6.52 24.68
CA THR A 518 -9.90 -5.68 24.30
C THR A 518 -10.40 -4.45 23.57
N TYR A 519 -9.64 -3.36 23.67
CA TYR A 519 -9.91 -2.14 22.90
C TYR A 519 -8.84 -1.88 21.86
N ALA A 520 -9.24 -1.45 20.67
CA ALA A 520 -8.31 -0.96 19.65
C ALA A 520 -8.01 0.52 19.85
N SER A 521 -6.75 0.91 19.62
CA SER A 521 -6.35 2.32 19.53
C SER A 521 -5.61 2.58 18.22
N ALA A 522 -5.61 3.85 17.78
CA ALA A 522 -4.82 4.28 16.62
C ALA A 522 -3.31 4.43 16.94
N GLY A 523 -2.87 3.89 18.08
CA GLY A 523 -1.51 3.98 18.61
C GLY A 523 -1.45 4.73 19.95
N ASN A 524 -0.40 4.45 20.74
CA ASN A 524 -0.23 5.06 22.06
C ASN A 524 -0.02 6.57 21.93
N GLY A 525 -0.69 7.36 22.77
CA GLY A 525 -0.63 8.82 22.70
C GLY A 525 -1.58 9.47 21.70
N THR A 526 -2.52 8.71 21.12
CA THR A 526 -3.60 9.23 20.27
C THR A 526 -4.91 9.41 21.05
N ALA A 527 -5.86 10.17 20.48
CA ALA A 527 -7.16 10.39 21.11
C ALA A 527 -7.92 9.09 21.49
N PRO A 528 -7.97 8.04 20.64
CA PRO A 528 -8.54 6.75 21.04
C PRO A 528 -7.87 6.12 22.27
N HIS A 529 -6.54 6.23 22.39
CA HIS A 529 -5.80 5.72 23.54
C HIS A 529 -6.15 6.50 24.80
N TYR A 530 -6.09 7.84 24.76
CA TYR A 530 -6.45 8.68 25.91
C TYR A 530 -7.91 8.49 26.33
N ALA A 531 -8.85 8.38 25.39
CA ALA A 531 -10.25 8.14 25.69
C ALA A 531 -10.45 6.80 26.41
N ALA A 532 -9.77 5.74 25.96
CA ALA A 532 -9.84 4.42 26.59
C ALA A 532 -9.21 4.44 28.00
N GLU A 533 -8.05 5.07 28.17
CA GLU A 533 -7.38 5.13 29.49
C GLU A 533 -8.16 6.00 30.48
N LEU A 534 -8.72 7.13 30.05
CA LEU A 534 -9.62 7.93 30.88
C LEU A 534 -10.91 7.17 31.22
N PHE A 535 -11.45 6.38 30.28
CA PHE A 535 -12.59 5.52 30.56
C PHE A 535 -12.26 4.45 31.60
N LYS A 536 -11.13 3.74 31.45
CA LYS A 536 -10.66 2.73 32.41
C LYS A 536 -10.53 3.33 33.82
N LEU A 537 -9.87 4.49 33.91
CA LEU A 537 -9.65 5.20 35.15
C LEU A 537 -10.98 5.61 35.83
N ASN A 538 -11.86 6.30 35.09
CA ASN A 538 -13.09 6.86 35.67
C ASN A 538 -14.20 5.81 35.89
N ALA A 539 -14.24 4.75 35.09
CA ALA A 539 -15.18 3.64 35.29
C ALA A 539 -14.69 2.62 36.34
N GLY A 540 -13.41 2.70 36.72
CA GLY A 540 -12.77 1.75 37.63
C GLY A 540 -12.72 0.35 37.03
N VAL A 541 -12.28 0.23 35.78
CA VAL A 541 -12.19 -1.04 35.04
C VAL A 541 -10.81 -1.24 34.44
N VAL A 542 -10.47 -2.49 34.17
CA VAL A 542 -9.28 -2.88 33.42
C VAL A 542 -9.75 -3.43 32.08
N MET A 543 -9.02 -3.09 31.01
CA MET A 543 -9.29 -3.53 29.65
C MET A 543 -7.97 -3.48 28.88
N LEU A 544 -7.63 -4.56 28.17
CA LEU A 544 -6.39 -4.66 27.42
C LEU A 544 -6.46 -3.79 26.16
N GLY A 545 -5.45 -2.94 25.95
CA GLY A 545 -5.32 -2.11 24.76
C GLY A 545 -4.48 -2.79 23.68
N VAL A 546 -4.95 -2.72 22.45
CA VAL A 546 -4.23 -3.19 21.26
C VAL A 546 -3.91 -1.97 20.39
N PRO A 547 -2.65 -1.50 20.34
CA PRO A 547 -2.28 -0.35 19.55
C PRO A 547 -2.05 -0.72 18.08
N TYR A 548 -2.62 0.07 17.18
CA TYR A 548 -2.43 -0.06 15.74
C TYR A 548 -1.69 1.14 15.15
N LYS A 549 -1.15 0.98 13.93
CA LYS A 549 -0.51 2.09 13.18
C LYS A 549 -1.54 2.99 12.49
N GLY A 550 -2.45 3.58 13.27
CA GLY A 550 -3.51 4.48 12.80
C GLY A 550 -4.93 3.91 12.91
N SER A 551 -5.93 4.76 12.68
CA SER A 551 -7.35 4.42 12.90
C SER A 551 -7.93 3.40 11.91
N ALA A 552 -7.43 3.36 10.67
CA ALA A 552 -7.95 2.47 9.62
C ALA A 552 -7.76 0.97 9.93
N PRO A 553 -6.56 0.48 10.32
CA PRO A 553 -6.41 -0.91 10.77
C PRO A 553 -7.16 -1.17 12.09
N ALA A 554 -7.15 -0.23 13.04
CA ALA A 554 -7.85 -0.37 14.33
C ALA A 554 -9.38 -0.58 14.17
N ILE A 555 -10.02 0.23 13.32
CA ILE A 555 -11.46 0.11 13.09
C ILE A 555 -11.79 -1.15 12.29
N SER A 556 -10.90 -1.57 11.37
CA SER A 556 -11.09 -2.79 10.58
C SER A 556 -11.10 -4.03 11.48
N ASP A 557 -10.17 -4.10 12.43
CA ASP A 557 -10.10 -5.19 13.41
C ASP A 557 -11.27 -5.18 14.39
N THR A 558 -11.75 -3.98 14.78
CA THR A 558 -12.95 -3.85 15.61
C THR A 558 -14.20 -4.30 14.85
N ILE A 559 -14.32 -3.95 13.56
CA ILE A 559 -15.39 -4.45 12.68
C ILE A 559 -15.29 -5.97 12.55
N GLY A 560 -14.09 -6.51 12.39
CA GLY A 560 -13.81 -7.95 12.30
C GLY A 560 -13.94 -8.70 13.63
N GLY A 561 -14.17 -8.01 14.75
CA GLY A 561 -14.35 -8.59 16.07
C GLY A 561 -13.05 -9.06 16.76
N GLN A 562 -11.88 -8.75 16.20
CA GLN A 562 -10.57 -9.05 16.81
C GLN A 562 -10.39 -8.26 18.11
N THR A 563 -10.76 -6.98 18.08
CA THR A 563 -11.01 -6.15 19.25
C THR A 563 -12.50 -5.88 19.38
N GLN A 564 -13.00 -5.73 20.60
CA GLN A 564 -14.45 -5.61 20.83
C GLN A 564 -14.89 -4.17 21.05
N VAL A 565 -14.00 -3.29 21.49
CA VAL A 565 -14.28 -1.87 21.78
C VAL A 565 -13.28 -0.98 21.05
N MET A 566 -13.71 0.22 20.67
CA MET A 566 -12.81 1.27 20.17
C MET A 566 -13.37 2.64 20.55
N PHE A 567 -12.48 3.64 20.61
CA PHE A 567 -12.83 5.06 20.78
C PHE A 567 -12.40 5.90 19.57
N PRO A 568 -12.88 5.61 18.35
CA PRO A 568 -12.56 6.38 17.14
C PRO A 568 -13.12 7.80 17.17
N SER A 569 -12.66 8.66 16.27
CA SER A 569 -13.41 9.90 15.96
C SER A 569 -14.78 9.54 15.39
N PHE A 570 -15.76 10.39 15.64
CA PHE A 570 -17.10 10.25 15.11
C PHE A 570 -17.07 10.20 13.57
N PHE A 571 -16.21 11.03 12.97
CA PHE A 571 -15.92 11.00 11.53
C PHE A 571 -15.55 9.61 11.01
N THR A 572 -14.71 8.88 11.76
CA THR A 572 -14.25 7.55 11.37
C THR A 572 -15.33 6.49 11.62
N ALA A 573 -16.11 6.61 12.69
CA ALA A 573 -17.06 5.58 13.10
C ALA A 573 -18.42 5.65 12.42
N LEU A 574 -18.93 6.86 12.14
CA LEU A 574 -20.31 7.07 11.76
C LEU A 574 -20.74 6.24 10.53
N PRO A 575 -19.95 6.12 9.45
CA PRO A 575 -20.33 5.27 8.31
C PRO A 575 -20.55 3.79 8.71
N HIS A 576 -19.74 3.28 9.63
CA HIS A 576 -19.80 1.88 10.06
C HIS A 576 -20.90 1.64 11.10
N VAL A 577 -21.23 2.65 11.89
CA VAL A 577 -22.41 2.65 12.76
C VAL A 577 -23.68 2.64 11.92
N ARG A 578 -23.78 3.52 10.91
CA ARG A 578 -24.92 3.56 9.97
C ARG A 578 -25.09 2.27 9.19
N SER A 579 -23.99 1.60 8.83
CA SER A 579 -24.03 0.31 8.14
C SER A 579 -24.27 -0.89 9.07
N GLY A 580 -24.47 -0.69 10.37
CA GLY A 580 -24.70 -1.76 11.35
C GLY A 580 -23.48 -2.65 11.65
N LYS A 581 -22.28 -2.29 11.20
CA LYS A 581 -21.04 -3.05 11.44
C LYS A 581 -20.45 -2.78 12.82
N LEU A 582 -20.73 -1.60 13.36
CA LEU A 582 -20.38 -1.19 14.71
C LEU A 582 -21.62 -0.69 15.44
N LYS A 583 -21.63 -0.86 16.76
CA LYS A 583 -22.66 -0.30 17.63
C LYS A 583 -22.10 0.90 18.36
N ALA A 584 -22.76 2.06 18.25
CA ALA A 584 -22.41 3.24 19.05
C ALA A 584 -22.92 3.06 20.49
N LEU A 585 -22.04 3.28 21.46
CA LEU A 585 -22.35 3.13 22.89
C LEU A 585 -22.50 4.48 23.59
N ALA A 586 -21.54 5.39 23.39
CA ALA A 586 -21.57 6.72 23.98
C ALA A 586 -20.62 7.71 23.30
N VAL A 587 -20.93 9.00 23.36
CA VAL A 587 -20.03 10.09 22.96
C VAL A 587 -19.10 10.46 24.11
N ALA A 588 -17.79 10.47 23.86
CA ALA A 588 -16.75 10.93 24.79
C ALA A 588 -16.51 12.44 24.63
N GLY A 589 -17.52 13.23 24.99
CA GLY A 589 -17.53 14.68 24.87
C GLY A 589 -18.68 15.32 25.67
N PRO A 590 -18.77 16.66 25.68
CA PRO A 590 -19.64 17.39 26.60
C PRO A 590 -21.13 17.34 26.23
N LYS A 591 -21.47 16.98 24.98
CA LYS A 591 -22.84 16.93 24.47
C LYS A 591 -23.03 15.76 23.49
N ARG A 592 -24.28 15.33 23.31
CA ARG A 592 -24.65 14.36 22.27
C ARG A 592 -24.44 14.95 20.87
N SER A 593 -24.28 14.08 19.89
CA SER A 593 -24.23 14.47 18.48
C SER A 593 -25.65 14.54 17.91
N ALA A 594 -25.94 15.58 17.12
CA ALA A 594 -27.22 15.70 16.40
C ALA A 594 -27.42 14.56 15.37
N LEU A 595 -26.33 13.94 14.91
CA LEU A 595 -26.37 12.82 13.95
C LEU A 595 -26.71 11.49 14.61
N LEU A 596 -26.61 11.38 15.94
CA LEU A 596 -26.94 10.20 16.74
C LEU A 596 -27.61 10.67 18.06
N PRO A 597 -28.81 11.27 18.03
CA PRO A 597 -29.43 11.91 19.20
C PRO A 597 -29.74 10.93 20.35
N ASP A 598 -29.95 9.65 20.01
CA ASP A 598 -30.26 8.59 20.97
C ASP A 598 -29.01 8.03 21.66
N VAL A 599 -27.81 8.35 21.16
CA VAL A 599 -26.56 7.90 21.76
C VAL A 599 -26.18 8.88 22.88
N PRO A 600 -26.12 8.44 24.15
CA PRO A 600 -25.79 9.31 25.27
C PRO A 600 -24.31 9.71 25.23
N THR A 601 -23.96 10.73 26.01
CA THR A 601 -22.55 10.97 26.39
C THR A 601 -22.09 9.95 27.44
N LEU A 602 -20.78 9.76 27.59
CA LEU A 602 -20.23 8.92 28.66
C LEU A 602 -20.67 9.40 30.05
N LYS A 603 -20.76 10.72 30.24
CA LYS A 603 -21.25 11.32 31.48
C LYS A 603 -22.70 10.94 31.77
N GLU A 604 -23.59 11.08 30.80
CA GLU A 604 -24.99 10.63 30.92
C GLU A 604 -25.09 9.11 31.14
N ALA A 605 -24.14 8.34 30.62
CA ALA A 605 -24.06 6.91 30.81
C ALA A 605 -23.46 6.48 32.17
N GLY A 606 -23.01 7.44 33.00
CA GLY A 606 -22.51 7.21 34.36
C GLY A 606 -20.99 7.15 34.49
N VAL A 607 -20.24 7.55 33.46
CA VAL A 607 -18.76 7.66 33.49
C VAL A 607 -18.37 9.12 33.23
N ASP A 608 -18.16 9.87 34.31
CA ASP A 608 -17.73 11.27 34.22
C ASP A 608 -16.21 11.37 33.92
N GLY A 609 -15.75 12.54 33.48
CA GLY A 609 -14.31 12.82 33.31
C GLY A 609 -13.67 12.26 32.03
N VAL A 610 -14.46 11.77 31.08
CA VAL A 610 -13.98 11.32 29.76
C VAL A 610 -14.46 12.27 28.66
N ASP A 611 -13.68 13.31 28.42
CA ASP A 611 -13.93 14.30 27.37
C ASP A 611 -12.73 14.38 26.43
N VAL A 612 -12.90 13.85 25.22
CA VAL A 612 -11.84 13.76 24.21
C VAL A 612 -12.39 14.25 22.86
N GLN A 613 -12.49 15.56 22.70
CA GLN A 613 -12.76 16.18 21.42
C GLN A 613 -11.48 16.25 20.58
N GLN A 614 -11.56 15.91 19.29
CA GLN A 614 -10.41 15.91 18.39
C GLN A 614 -10.49 17.11 17.47
N TRP A 615 -9.48 17.99 17.52
CA TRP A 615 -9.35 19.08 16.56
C TRP A 615 -8.37 18.74 15.43
N TYR A 616 -8.59 19.33 14.27
CA TYR A 616 -7.77 19.19 13.06
C TYR A 616 -7.39 20.57 12.53
N GLY A 617 -6.19 20.71 11.97
CA GLY A 617 -5.76 21.98 11.39
C GLY A 617 -4.52 21.86 10.52
N VAL A 618 -4.15 22.98 9.89
CA VAL A 618 -3.04 23.05 8.95
C VAL A 618 -1.87 23.81 9.59
N PHE A 619 -0.66 23.30 9.38
CA PHE A 619 0.60 23.89 9.84
C PHE A 619 1.60 23.99 8.71
N ALA A 620 2.54 24.93 8.83
CA ALA A 620 3.74 25.01 8.01
C ALA A 620 4.98 24.81 8.92
N PRO A 621 6.18 24.58 8.34
CA PRO A 621 7.43 24.57 9.10
C PRO A 621 7.66 25.92 9.77
N ALA A 622 8.28 25.92 10.95
CA ALA A 622 8.69 27.14 11.64
C ALA A 622 9.45 28.11 10.71
N LYS A 623 9.27 29.42 10.91
CA LYS A 623 9.89 30.50 10.11
C LYS A 623 9.33 30.65 8.70
N THR A 624 8.23 29.97 8.35
CA THR A 624 7.54 30.24 7.09
C THR A 624 7.07 31.70 7.07
N PRO A 625 7.36 32.49 6.03
CA PRO A 625 7.03 33.93 6.01
C PRO A 625 5.56 34.22 6.28
N LYS A 626 5.29 35.18 7.17
CA LYS A 626 3.92 35.58 7.52
C LYS A 626 3.00 35.88 6.32
N PRO A 627 3.45 36.58 5.26
CA PRO A 627 2.60 36.79 4.08
C PRO A 627 2.12 35.50 3.41
N ILE A 628 2.94 34.44 3.42
CA ILE A 628 2.59 33.12 2.89
C ILE A 628 1.57 32.43 3.81
N ILE A 629 1.79 32.46 5.13
CA ILE A 629 0.84 31.94 6.11
C ILE A 629 -0.52 32.62 5.99
N ASP A 630 -0.54 33.95 5.90
CA ASP A 630 -1.76 34.76 5.79
C ASP A 630 -2.49 34.45 4.46
N GLN A 631 -1.75 34.25 3.35
CA GLN A 631 -2.33 33.87 2.06
C GLN A 631 -2.96 32.47 2.10
N ILE A 632 -2.27 31.47 2.68
CA ILE A 632 -2.81 30.11 2.81
C ILE A 632 -4.00 30.10 3.77
N ASN A 633 -3.93 30.80 4.91
CA ASN A 633 -5.05 30.92 5.85
C ASN A 633 -6.27 31.54 5.18
N LYS A 634 -6.10 32.61 4.40
CA LYS A 634 -7.21 33.25 3.67
C LYS A 634 -7.88 32.26 2.72
N ALA A 635 -7.09 31.50 1.95
CA ALA A 635 -7.63 30.49 1.05
C ALA A 635 -8.29 29.33 1.82
N LEU A 636 -7.69 28.86 2.91
CA LEU A 636 -8.25 27.83 3.79
C LEU A 636 -9.60 28.27 4.36
N ASN A 637 -9.70 29.49 4.87
CA ASN A 637 -10.96 30.03 5.39
C ASN A 637 -12.02 30.17 4.30
N GLN A 638 -11.66 30.47 3.06
CA GLN A 638 -12.61 30.43 1.94
C GLN A 638 -13.14 29.01 1.70
N VAL A 639 -12.27 27.98 1.74
CA VAL A 639 -12.69 26.57 1.64
C VAL A 639 -13.61 26.17 2.78
N LEU A 640 -13.30 26.58 4.02
CA LEU A 640 -14.07 26.21 5.20
C LEU A 640 -15.40 26.98 5.34
N ASN A 641 -15.60 28.04 4.55
CA ASN A 641 -16.90 28.74 4.43
C ASN A 641 -17.73 28.26 3.23
N ASP A 642 -17.21 27.33 2.43
CA ASP A 642 -17.94 26.75 1.30
C ASP A 642 -18.97 25.73 1.80
N LYS A 643 -20.24 25.94 1.43
CA LYS A 643 -21.37 25.11 1.90
C LYS A 643 -21.23 23.63 1.52
N GLU A 644 -20.64 23.32 0.38
CA GLU A 644 -20.44 21.94 -0.07
C GLU A 644 -19.39 21.24 0.79
N ILE A 645 -18.31 21.95 1.14
CA ILE A 645 -17.25 21.43 2.02
C ILE A 645 -17.77 21.25 3.44
N ILE A 646 -18.45 22.26 3.99
CA ILE A 646 -19.10 22.16 5.31
C ILE A 646 -20.00 20.93 5.35
N LYS A 647 -20.90 20.81 4.37
CA LYS A 647 -21.81 19.66 4.29
C LYS A 647 -21.07 18.33 4.19
N LYS A 648 -20.03 18.20 3.36
CA LYS A 648 -19.27 16.95 3.23
C LYS A 648 -18.61 16.53 4.54
N ILE A 649 -18.07 17.49 5.29
CA ILE A 649 -17.38 17.23 6.57
C ILE A 649 -18.41 16.93 7.68
N GLU A 650 -19.50 17.70 7.75
CA GLU A 650 -20.57 17.54 8.75
C GLU A 650 -21.42 16.28 8.53
N ASP A 651 -21.69 15.86 7.29
CA ASP A 651 -22.45 14.63 6.99
C ASP A 651 -21.76 13.37 7.56
N HIS A 652 -20.46 13.45 7.81
CA HIS A 652 -19.64 12.42 8.43
C HIS A 652 -19.42 12.65 9.93
N GLY A 653 -19.85 13.78 10.50
CA GLY A 653 -19.82 14.06 11.95
C GLY A 653 -18.50 14.67 12.45
N ALA A 654 -17.97 15.60 11.66
CA ALA A 654 -17.05 16.62 12.14
C ALA A 654 -17.68 18.00 11.93
N ASP A 655 -17.54 18.89 12.91
CA ASP A 655 -17.98 20.27 12.85
C ASP A 655 -16.88 21.11 12.21
N VAL A 656 -17.20 21.91 11.18
CA VAL A 656 -16.22 22.81 10.56
C VAL A 656 -16.09 24.08 11.37
N GLU A 657 -14.85 24.44 11.71
CA GLU A 657 -14.56 25.70 12.41
C GLU A 657 -13.27 26.29 11.85
N SER A 658 -13.35 27.51 11.34
CA SER A 658 -12.21 28.26 10.81
C SER A 658 -11.64 29.19 11.88
N SER A 659 -10.37 29.56 11.74
CA SER A 659 -9.70 30.46 12.69
C SER A 659 -8.63 31.30 12.01
N SER A 660 -8.14 32.32 12.72
CA SER A 660 -6.86 32.93 12.40
C SER A 660 -5.68 32.02 12.79
N PRO A 661 -4.48 32.22 12.22
CA PRO A 661 -3.24 31.58 12.66
C PRO A 661 -2.99 31.75 14.18
N GLU A 662 -3.22 32.95 14.71
CA GLU A 662 -2.96 33.30 16.10
C GLU A 662 -3.93 32.58 17.05
N GLN A 663 -5.22 32.54 16.70
CA GLN A 663 -6.24 31.79 17.44
C GLN A 663 -5.90 30.31 17.49
N PHE A 664 -5.48 29.73 16.36
CA PHE A 664 -5.11 28.33 16.30
C PHE A 664 -3.84 28.04 17.10
N GLY A 665 -2.82 28.88 17.02
CA GLY A 665 -1.61 28.77 17.83
C GLY A 665 -1.90 28.84 19.34
N ALA A 666 -2.85 29.67 19.76
CA ALA A 666 -3.29 29.73 21.15
C ALA A 666 -3.99 28.43 21.59
N LEU A 667 -4.86 27.87 20.74
CA LEU A 667 -5.51 26.58 20.98
C LEU A 667 -4.48 25.46 21.18
N VAL A 668 -3.48 25.37 20.30
CA VAL A 668 -2.43 24.32 20.37
C VAL A 668 -1.67 24.39 21.71
N LYS A 669 -1.27 25.59 22.13
CA LYS A 669 -0.57 25.80 23.41
C LYS A 669 -1.45 25.40 24.60
N ALA A 670 -2.73 25.79 24.58
CA ALA A 670 -3.68 25.46 25.64
C ALA A 670 -3.93 23.95 25.72
N GLU A 671 -4.13 23.28 24.58
CA GLU A 671 -4.35 21.84 24.53
C GLU A 671 -3.10 21.06 24.95
N LEU A 672 -1.90 21.47 24.52
CA LEU A 672 -0.66 20.83 24.98
C LEU A 672 -0.50 20.93 26.51
N ALA A 673 -0.78 22.09 27.10
CA ALA A 673 -0.74 22.28 28.55
C ALA A 673 -1.78 21.40 29.28
N LYS A 674 -3.01 21.36 28.75
CA LYS A 674 -4.09 20.52 29.26
C LYS A 674 -3.70 19.04 29.25
N TRP A 675 -3.22 18.51 28.13
CA TRP A 675 -2.88 17.08 28.02
C TRP A 675 -1.66 16.70 28.84
N LYS A 676 -0.67 17.59 29.02
CA LYS A 676 0.41 17.38 30.01
C LYS A 676 -0.14 17.22 31.42
N GLY A 677 -1.12 18.05 31.81
CA GLY A 677 -1.82 17.94 33.09
C GLY A 677 -2.59 16.61 33.23
N VAL A 678 -3.23 16.15 32.15
CA VAL A 678 -3.94 14.85 32.14
C VAL A 678 -2.96 13.68 32.31
N VAL A 679 -1.86 13.64 31.55
CA VAL A 679 -0.83 12.59 31.66
C VAL A 679 -0.31 12.49 33.10
N GLN A 680 -0.02 13.62 33.74
CA GLN A 680 0.45 13.66 35.12
C GLN A 680 -0.59 13.15 36.12
N LYS A 681 -1.85 13.61 36.00
CA LYS A 681 -2.93 13.21 36.92
C LYS A 681 -3.32 11.75 36.78
N ALA A 682 -3.42 11.27 35.53
CA ALA A 682 -3.81 9.89 35.21
C ALA A 682 -2.64 8.91 35.19
N LYS A 683 -1.40 9.38 35.41
CA LYS A 683 -0.15 8.59 35.37
C LYS A 683 -0.01 7.76 34.08
N LEU A 684 -0.38 8.35 32.95
CA LEU A 684 -0.32 7.67 31.66
C LEU A 684 1.14 7.49 31.23
N THR A 685 1.45 6.31 30.71
CA THR A 685 2.76 5.96 30.15
C THR A 685 2.67 5.77 28.64
N ALA A 686 3.81 5.93 27.96
CA ALA A 686 3.92 5.65 26.53
C ALA A 686 3.92 4.14 26.23
N ASP A 687 4.30 3.32 27.22
CA ASP A 687 4.37 1.86 27.19
C ASP A 687 3.12 1.21 27.77
#